data_AF-A0A8T5Q6K8-F1
#
_entry.id   AF-A0A8T5Q6K8-F1
#
_cell.length_a   1.000
_cell.length_b   1.000
_cell.length_c   1.000
_cell.angle_alpha   90.00
_cell.angle_beta   90.00
_cell.angle_gamma   90.00
#
_symmetry.space_group_name_H-M   'P 1'
#
loop_
_entity.id
_entity.type
_entity.pdbx_description
1 polymer ?
#
loop_
_entity_poly.entity_id
_entity_poly.type
_entity_poly.pdbx_seq_one_letter_code
_entity_poly.pdbx_strand_id
1 'polypeptide(L)'
;MDVPRKVVYVFIVFFILNLFALILIIRQPIPPSTVPVVGKATSLGGLSFCVNRPPTIEPIPNQVAYVNMSFVYQANASDPDNDTLSYFDNFTLFEININTGLIDWTQPISGNHSIKITVRDNTGCDNDESSTIFNLFVYPNTPPNLTMPIPDQTWAEDSDNIDAINLSKYFSDADGHSLTYTHSATSIINVTINQTTSLVSFTQPPGWHGIENIVFYAHDYEDTTPSNNITLSVYNVPDCGDSIIEPGEDCEGGDLNGASCKSLGYDAGTLSCTVLCKFDTGNCQYITPPPPPPPPPPPPPPPPPPPPTVTVTPPPAPPPGVSRKRYSVPCVEVTFTEKFEPLRMSLNATVDPRLIPEGYELVVDPFNLECAGESLAITLSIPESFVDVQALKCTGGICLPTNVTTVTALRCAETIVKEIERVTEVLEPEAMPINISEVETDITSITEALRSGNSSIRFRGELLERLRVKLSMPTKPVAEAANPSLQITGTPLVLTLENAKPGLSTEVTIPYVPSDQFEPGSIGVYVRYNETWLHIGGETNETDNTVTALIENVTDYLDDDEQVTLAAMGLLCTYCLNTSFELIYEPAEGSREAILLIHGLASSPRIYDDVVNDIRLTNQPFKVYALGYPSSKSVDENAEELISHLQLHSNEFDNLYVVGHSLGGMIAQQALYKSYLENEEYPGKYTYLDKVRKAILIGVPNEGTPIIRTYENLFRNLINEKTGPKMFNIDAKIIDDLVKGRVTPRLPDVDYYVIAGTRAYEFNRLLIPEEVGKSDGIVPVKSAQNIGGEYIDDPCEDYWELAVSHTNLVNNEISRKLIEKIIAREILVAEDVVQLGTQKFFDLYVSGCDPTDTYVIIGRPIGVEAVEDPTGCLCGNGVCGVGEDIYNCPIDCIIFAAPMRIMWMIIIILLIIIFLILLLGCIRRKKYIKEKEWKKKKPRLRYRFCMLCYFFRKWIRKDIEKELKKIDAKIIKKYGLTFFTALRLLIIDLMDLAEEKPMFRRLKNKLSKLAFIKFLICCKGCWSKCMKKK
;
A
#
# COMPACT_ATOMS: atom_id res chain seq x y z
N MET A 1 57.63 -31.64 44.76
CA MET A 1 57.04 -32.55 43.75
C MET A 1 57.65 -32.19 42.42
N ASP A 2 58.24 -33.14 41.70
CA ASP A 2 58.80 -32.88 40.37
C ASP A 2 57.73 -33.18 39.32
N VAL A 3 57.27 -32.14 38.61
CA VAL A 3 56.38 -32.29 37.45
C VAL A 3 57.25 -32.71 36.26
N PRO A 4 57.09 -33.91 35.69
CA PRO A 4 57.97 -34.38 34.63
C PRO A 4 57.76 -33.55 33.36
N ARG A 5 58.85 -33.26 32.63
CA ARG A 5 58.86 -32.38 31.43
C ARG A 5 57.80 -32.73 30.37
N LYS A 6 57.37 -34.00 30.29
CA LYS A 6 56.29 -34.44 29.40
C LYS A 6 54.96 -33.75 29.70
N VAL A 7 54.62 -33.50 30.96
CA VAL A 7 53.36 -32.85 31.36
C VAL A 7 53.32 -31.40 30.88
N VAL A 8 54.43 -30.66 31.01
CA VAL A 8 54.55 -29.28 30.50
C VAL A 8 54.35 -29.25 28.98
N TYR A 9 54.88 -30.23 28.25
CA TYR A 9 54.66 -30.36 26.81
C TYR A 9 53.19 -30.65 26.46
N VAL A 10 52.51 -31.54 27.20
CA VAL A 10 51.09 -31.83 27.00
C VAL A 10 50.24 -30.57 27.20
N PHE A 11 50.48 -29.79 28.25
CA PHE A 11 49.76 -28.52 28.46
C PHE A 11 49.99 -27.49 27.35
N ILE A 12 51.22 -27.36 26.83
CA ILE A 12 51.52 -26.46 25.72
C ILE A 12 50.80 -26.90 24.43
N VAL A 13 50.81 -28.20 24.11
CA VAL A 13 50.11 -28.75 22.94
C VAL A 13 48.60 -28.57 23.08
N PHE A 14 48.03 -28.82 24.26
CA PHE A 14 46.61 -28.62 24.53
C PHE A 14 46.19 -27.15 24.38
N PHE A 15 47.00 -26.20 24.86
CA PHE A 15 46.75 -24.76 24.71
C PHE A 15 46.80 -24.32 23.23
N ILE A 16 47.75 -24.83 22.45
CA ILE A 16 47.86 -24.55 21.01
C ILE A 16 46.67 -25.12 20.24
N LEU A 17 46.22 -26.33 20.56
CA LEU A 17 45.04 -26.95 19.91
C LEU A 17 43.76 -26.16 20.17
N ASN A 18 43.52 -25.71 21.40
CA ASN A 18 42.37 -24.87 21.74
C ASN A 18 42.43 -23.49 21.07
N LEU A 19 43.61 -22.89 20.96
CA LEU A 19 43.80 -21.64 20.22
C LEU A 19 43.51 -21.83 18.71
N PHE A 20 43.86 -22.98 18.13
CA PHE A 20 43.57 -23.30 16.74
C PHE A 20 42.07 -23.54 16.50
N ALA A 21 41.38 -24.20 17.43
CA ALA A 21 39.92 -24.35 17.39
C ALA A 21 39.20 -23.00 17.45
N LEU A 22 39.66 -22.08 18.32
CA LEU A 22 39.11 -20.72 18.41
C LEU A 22 39.26 -19.95 17.08
N ILE A 23 40.43 -20.07 16.42
CA ILE A 23 40.68 -19.44 15.11
C ILE A 23 39.80 -20.04 14.00
N LEU A 24 39.42 -21.32 14.07
CA LEU A 24 38.48 -21.93 13.12
C LEU A 24 37.04 -21.47 13.35
N ILE A 25 36.61 -21.28 14.61
CA ILE A 25 35.26 -20.79 14.95
C ILE A 25 35.06 -19.34 14.48
N ILE A 26 36.08 -18.49 14.59
CA ILE A 26 36.06 -17.09 14.12
C ILE A 26 36.08 -16.98 12.58
N ARG A 27 36.12 -18.12 11.85
CA ARG A 27 36.32 -18.16 10.40
C ARG A 27 35.25 -18.96 9.64
N GLN A 28 34.03 -19.00 10.18
CA GLN A 28 32.84 -19.34 9.38
C GLN A 28 32.69 -18.31 8.25
N PRO A 29 32.64 -18.71 6.97
CA PRO A 29 32.40 -17.79 5.87
C PRO A 29 30.91 -17.46 5.75
N ILE A 30 30.61 -16.23 5.31
CA ILE A 30 29.33 -15.92 4.67
C ILE A 30 29.23 -16.85 3.43
N PRO A 31 28.10 -17.52 3.17
CA PRO A 31 27.95 -18.31 1.96
C PRO A 31 28.03 -17.39 0.73
N PRO A 32 28.96 -17.61 -0.22
CA PRO A 32 28.89 -16.94 -1.51
C PRO A 32 27.69 -17.49 -2.29
N SER A 33 27.06 -16.66 -3.11
CA SER A 33 26.06 -17.10 -4.09
C SER A 33 26.70 -18.07 -5.09
N THR A 34 26.47 -19.37 -4.91
CA THR A 34 27.07 -20.42 -5.76
C THR A 34 26.32 -20.57 -7.07
N VAL A 35 26.86 -19.99 -8.15
CA VAL A 35 26.41 -20.31 -9.51
C VAL A 35 26.73 -21.79 -9.80
N PRO A 36 25.74 -22.63 -10.18
CA PRO A 36 25.99 -24.02 -10.53
C PRO A 36 26.70 -24.09 -11.90
N VAL A 37 27.88 -24.72 -11.93
CA VAL A 37 28.59 -24.99 -13.19
C VAL A 37 28.23 -26.39 -13.67
N VAL A 38 27.49 -26.47 -14.77
CA VAL A 38 27.07 -27.74 -15.38
C VAL A 38 27.99 -28.08 -16.56
N GLY A 39 28.27 -29.36 -16.78
CA GLY A 39 29.18 -29.78 -17.84
C GLY A 39 29.17 -31.28 -18.13
N LYS A 40 29.07 -31.63 -19.41
CA LYS A 40 29.12 -33.01 -19.91
C LYS A 40 30.55 -33.40 -20.28
N ALA A 41 31.04 -34.50 -19.70
CA ALA A 41 32.33 -35.08 -20.05
C ALA A 41 32.19 -36.00 -21.28
N THR A 42 32.91 -35.68 -22.36
CA THR A 42 32.94 -36.55 -23.55
C THR A 42 33.89 -37.74 -23.35
N SER A 43 33.58 -38.88 -24.00
CA SER A 43 34.39 -40.12 -23.89
C SER A 43 35.83 -40.00 -24.44
N LEU A 44 36.13 -38.89 -25.12
CA LEU A 44 37.46 -38.55 -25.66
C LEU A 44 38.26 -37.60 -24.74
N GLY A 45 37.73 -37.24 -23.56
CA GLY A 45 38.44 -36.45 -22.55
C GLY A 45 38.31 -34.93 -22.72
N GLY A 46 37.44 -34.46 -23.62
CA GLY A 46 37.05 -33.05 -23.69
C GLY A 46 36.03 -32.70 -22.60
N LEU A 47 36.37 -31.70 -21.78
CA LEU A 47 35.46 -31.01 -20.87
C LEU A 47 34.94 -29.75 -21.57
N SER A 48 33.61 -29.62 -21.66
CA SER A 48 32.95 -28.34 -21.93
C SER A 48 32.24 -27.89 -20.65
N PHE A 49 32.29 -26.60 -20.35
CA PHE A 49 31.63 -25.98 -19.20
C PHE A 49 30.62 -24.98 -19.73
N CYS A 50 29.38 -25.04 -19.23
CA CYS A 50 28.46 -23.92 -19.36
C CYS A 50 28.39 -23.14 -18.04
N VAL A 51 28.17 -21.84 -18.17
CA VAL A 51 27.74 -20.96 -17.08
C VAL A 51 26.53 -20.21 -17.63
N ASN A 52 25.35 -20.54 -17.09
CA ASN A 52 24.06 -19.93 -17.40
C ASN A 52 23.22 -19.96 -16.12
N ARG A 53 22.37 -18.96 -15.89
CA ARG A 53 21.34 -18.98 -14.84
C ARG A 53 19.98 -19.16 -15.51
N PRO A 54 19.18 -20.17 -15.14
CA PRO A 54 17.90 -20.43 -15.81
C PRO A 54 16.94 -19.23 -15.64
N PRO A 55 16.03 -19.02 -16.60
CA PRO A 55 15.02 -17.98 -16.50
C PRO A 55 14.08 -18.18 -15.31
N THR A 56 13.48 -17.08 -14.88
CA THR A 56 12.43 -17.07 -13.85
C THR A 56 11.11 -16.61 -14.47
N ILE A 57 10.21 -17.57 -14.72
CA ILE A 57 8.80 -17.29 -15.03
C ILE A 57 8.07 -16.91 -13.74
N GLU A 58 7.20 -15.89 -13.82
CA GLU A 58 6.36 -15.48 -12.71
C GLU A 58 5.29 -16.54 -12.42
N PRO A 59 4.93 -16.79 -11.14
CA PRO A 59 3.95 -17.81 -10.79
C PRO A 59 2.53 -17.37 -11.21
N ILE A 60 2.11 -17.81 -12.40
CA ILE A 60 0.75 -17.62 -12.92
C ILE A 60 -0.27 -18.19 -11.90
N PRO A 61 -1.18 -17.37 -11.34
CA PRO A 61 -2.25 -17.86 -10.47
C PRO A 61 -3.30 -18.62 -11.29
N ASN A 62 -4.15 -19.41 -10.63
CA ASN A 62 -5.30 -20.05 -11.30
C ASN A 62 -6.15 -18.99 -12.04
N GLN A 63 -6.61 -19.33 -13.23
CA GLN A 63 -7.33 -18.44 -14.14
C GLN A 63 -8.78 -18.89 -14.30
N VAL A 64 -9.67 -17.96 -14.62
CA VAL A 64 -11.08 -18.22 -14.90
C VAL A 64 -11.43 -17.65 -16.28
N ALA A 65 -12.25 -18.37 -17.02
CA ALA A 65 -12.87 -17.93 -18.26
C ALA A 65 -14.30 -18.49 -18.35
N TYR A 66 -15.02 -18.11 -19.41
CA TYR A 66 -16.39 -18.56 -19.65
C TYR A 66 -16.52 -19.08 -21.09
N VAL A 67 -17.50 -19.95 -21.32
CA VAL A 67 -17.73 -20.55 -22.65
C VAL A 67 -17.99 -19.44 -23.69
N ASN A 68 -17.36 -19.57 -24.87
CA ASN A 68 -17.46 -18.63 -26.00
C ASN A 68 -16.89 -17.21 -25.78
N MET A 69 -16.38 -16.83 -24.60
CA MET A 69 -15.70 -15.53 -24.39
C MET A 69 -14.18 -15.66 -24.52
N SER A 70 -13.54 -14.81 -25.32
CA SER A 70 -12.09 -14.90 -25.59
C SER A 70 -11.24 -14.75 -24.31
N PHE A 71 -10.50 -15.79 -23.96
CA PHE A 71 -9.55 -15.77 -22.83
C PHE A 71 -8.17 -15.31 -23.31
N VAL A 72 -7.69 -14.19 -22.78
CA VAL A 72 -6.38 -13.61 -23.10
C VAL A 72 -5.54 -13.50 -21.83
N TYR A 73 -4.29 -13.96 -21.86
CA TYR A 73 -3.40 -13.91 -20.70
C TYR A 73 -1.94 -13.67 -21.10
N GLN A 74 -1.24 -12.79 -20.39
CA GLN A 74 0.15 -12.43 -20.67
C GLN A 74 1.11 -13.11 -19.67
N ALA A 75 1.84 -14.13 -20.11
CA ALA A 75 2.83 -14.82 -19.28
C ALA A 75 4.17 -14.08 -19.27
N ASN A 76 4.60 -13.63 -18.09
CA ASN A 76 5.85 -12.90 -17.92
C ASN A 76 6.98 -13.80 -17.38
N ALA A 77 8.17 -13.61 -17.91
CA ALA A 77 9.40 -14.20 -17.40
C ALA A 77 10.57 -13.23 -17.55
N SER A 78 11.54 -13.33 -16.64
CA SER A 78 12.76 -12.54 -16.63
C SER A 78 13.99 -13.44 -16.60
N ASP A 79 15.06 -13.01 -17.26
CA ASP A 79 16.32 -13.75 -17.33
C ASP A 79 17.42 -13.06 -16.50
N PRO A 80 18.10 -13.77 -15.57
CA PRO A 80 19.14 -13.17 -14.74
C PRO A 80 20.41 -12.76 -15.48
N ASP A 81 20.71 -13.37 -16.64
CA ASP A 81 21.85 -13.06 -17.52
C ASP A 81 21.42 -12.18 -18.73
N ASN A 82 20.11 -11.88 -18.84
CA ASN A 82 19.45 -11.08 -19.89
C ASN A 82 19.47 -11.76 -21.29
N ASP A 83 19.37 -13.09 -21.33
CA ASP A 83 19.27 -13.86 -22.58
C ASP A 83 17.88 -13.82 -23.23
N THR A 84 17.80 -14.21 -24.51
CA THR A 84 16.53 -14.20 -25.28
C THR A 84 15.67 -15.41 -24.96
N LEU A 85 14.51 -15.14 -24.34
CA LEU A 85 13.56 -16.15 -23.90
C LEU A 85 12.62 -16.62 -25.01
N SER A 86 12.08 -17.83 -24.84
CA SER A 86 11.05 -18.39 -25.70
C SER A 86 10.01 -19.15 -24.87
N TYR A 87 8.73 -18.89 -25.14
CA TYR A 87 7.58 -19.41 -24.40
C TYR A 87 6.97 -20.63 -25.09
N PHE A 88 6.56 -21.62 -24.30
CA PHE A 88 5.92 -22.86 -24.74
C PHE A 88 4.85 -23.28 -23.74
N ASP A 89 3.77 -23.88 -24.21
CA ASP A 89 2.75 -24.50 -23.37
C ASP A 89 2.63 -26.02 -23.64
N ASN A 90 1.76 -26.71 -22.90
CA ASN A 90 1.49 -28.15 -23.05
C ASN A 90 0.04 -28.45 -23.47
N PHE A 91 -0.73 -27.42 -23.82
CA PHE A 91 -2.16 -27.49 -24.06
C PHE A 91 -2.42 -27.74 -25.56
N THR A 92 -3.69 -27.94 -25.92
CA THR A 92 -4.05 -28.33 -27.30
C THR A 92 -5.24 -27.55 -27.88
N LEU A 93 -5.75 -26.54 -27.15
CA LEU A 93 -6.90 -25.73 -27.57
C LEU A 93 -6.51 -24.26 -27.87
N PHE A 94 -5.31 -23.84 -27.46
CA PHE A 94 -4.61 -22.64 -27.92
C PHE A 94 -3.11 -22.96 -28.10
N GLU A 95 -2.34 -22.01 -28.64
CA GLU A 95 -0.86 -22.02 -28.63
C GLU A 95 -0.37 -20.70 -28.04
N ILE A 96 0.60 -20.71 -27.11
CA ILE A 96 1.21 -19.48 -26.57
C ILE A 96 2.14 -18.81 -27.61
N ASN A 97 2.12 -17.47 -27.67
CA ASN A 97 3.04 -16.73 -28.51
C ASN A 97 4.49 -16.89 -28.02
N ILE A 98 5.29 -17.64 -28.80
CA ILE A 98 6.68 -18.00 -28.48
C ILE A 98 7.60 -16.82 -28.14
N ASN A 99 7.33 -15.61 -28.65
CA ASN A 99 8.19 -14.44 -28.42
C ASN A 99 7.69 -13.52 -27.29
N THR A 100 6.37 -13.40 -27.11
CA THR A 100 5.79 -12.43 -26.15
C THR A 100 5.26 -13.08 -24.87
N GLY A 101 4.95 -14.37 -24.86
CA GLY A 101 4.25 -15.03 -23.75
C GLY A 101 2.74 -14.80 -23.74
N LEU A 102 2.17 -14.19 -24.79
CA LEU A 102 0.72 -13.95 -24.89
C LEU A 102 -0.03 -15.23 -25.26
N ILE A 103 -1.03 -15.58 -24.46
CA ILE A 103 -2.07 -16.57 -24.72
C ILE A 103 -3.29 -15.82 -25.26
N ASP A 104 -3.90 -16.31 -26.34
CA ASP A 104 -5.20 -15.88 -26.87
C ASP A 104 -6.01 -17.13 -27.25
N TRP A 105 -7.12 -17.36 -26.55
CA TRP A 105 -8.03 -18.48 -26.76
C TRP A 105 -9.45 -17.96 -27.01
N THR A 106 -9.77 -17.73 -28.28
CA THR A 106 -11.00 -17.05 -28.72
C THR A 106 -12.31 -17.78 -28.44
N GLN A 107 -12.29 -19.10 -28.18
CA GLN A 107 -13.48 -19.90 -27.86
C GLN A 107 -13.17 -20.96 -26.77
N PRO A 108 -13.19 -20.58 -25.48
CA PRO A 108 -13.03 -21.51 -24.38
C PRO A 108 -14.17 -22.52 -24.28
N ILE A 109 -13.83 -23.73 -23.85
CA ILE A 109 -14.75 -24.86 -23.69
C ILE A 109 -14.82 -25.25 -22.21
N SER A 110 -16.04 -25.39 -21.69
CA SER A 110 -16.35 -25.65 -20.28
C SER A 110 -15.55 -26.82 -19.70
N GLY A 111 -14.91 -26.62 -18.55
CA GLY A 111 -14.08 -27.60 -17.88
C GLY A 111 -12.90 -26.99 -17.11
N ASN A 112 -12.19 -27.83 -16.36
CA ASN A 112 -10.95 -27.45 -15.67
C ASN A 112 -9.74 -27.98 -16.45
N HIS A 113 -8.88 -27.08 -16.90
CA HIS A 113 -7.72 -27.36 -17.75
C HIS A 113 -6.43 -27.03 -16.99
N SER A 114 -5.59 -28.02 -16.71
CA SER A 114 -4.30 -27.81 -16.01
C SER A 114 -3.18 -27.58 -17.01
N ILE A 115 -2.66 -26.35 -17.06
CA ILE A 115 -1.80 -25.82 -18.13
C ILE A 115 -0.41 -25.51 -17.56
N LYS A 116 0.61 -26.12 -18.17
CA LYS A 116 2.03 -25.91 -17.87
C LYS A 116 2.64 -24.96 -18.89
N ILE A 117 3.00 -23.75 -18.46
CA ILE A 117 3.83 -22.84 -19.26
C ILE A 117 5.30 -23.10 -18.94
N THR A 118 6.11 -23.28 -19.97
CA THR A 118 7.55 -23.51 -19.91
C THR A 118 8.26 -22.42 -20.70
N VAL A 119 9.24 -21.78 -20.09
CA VAL A 119 10.08 -20.74 -20.70
C VAL A 119 11.50 -21.27 -20.79
N ARG A 120 12.14 -21.06 -21.93
CA ARG A 120 13.51 -21.49 -22.21
C ARG A 120 14.38 -20.31 -22.63
N ASP A 121 15.58 -20.21 -22.06
CA ASP A 121 16.67 -19.42 -22.64
C ASP A 121 17.33 -20.21 -23.78
N ASN A 122 17.77 -19.53 -24.84
CA ASN A 122 18.31 -20.21 -26.02
C ASN A 122 19.82 -20.52 -25.91
N THR A 123 20.39 -20.64 -24.70
CA THR A 123 21.84 -20.87 -24.51
C THR A 123 22.29 -22.29 -24.85
N GLY A 124 21.38 -23.27 -24.85
CA GLY A 124 21.68 -24.67 -25.17
C GLY A 124 22.40 -25.43 -24.07
N CYS A 125 22.24 -25.02 -22.82
CA CYS A 125 22.84 -25.63 -21.63
C CYS A 125 21.86 -26.57 -20.90
N ASP A 126 22.36 -27.43 -20.01
CA ASP A 126 21.56 -28.44 -19.28
C ASP A 126 20.67 -27.86 -18.16
N ASN A 127 20.45 -26.54 -18.17
CA ASN A 127 19.69 -25.76 -17.21
C ASN A 127 19.06 -24.54 -17.89
N ASP A 128 18.48 -24.76 -19.08
CA ASP A 128 17.95 -23.75 -19.99
C ASP A 128 16.44 -23.46 -19.82
N GLU A 129 15.71 -24.32 -19.09
CA GLU A 129 14.25 -24.22 -18.96
C GLU A 129 13.75 -24.02 -17.52
N SER A 130 12.62 -23.31 -17.42
CA SER A 130 11.88 -23.01 -16.19
C SER A 130 10.38 -23.09 -16.48
N SER A 131 9.55 -23.42 -15.50
CA SER A 131 8.12 -23.63 -15.77
C SER A 131 7.20 -23.50 -14.57
N THR A 132 6.00 -22.96 -14.82
CA THR A 132 4.89 -22.90 -13.86
C THR A 132 3.70 -23.75 -14.35
N ILE A 133 2.78 -24.07 -13.46
CA ILE A 133 1.51 -24.74 -13.77
C ILE A 133 0.39 -23.93 -13.13
N PHE A 134 -0.64 -23.60 -13.92
CA PHE A 134 -1.88 -23.00 -13.44
C PHE A 134 -3.08 -23.84 -13.90
N ASN A 135 -4.21 -23.69 -13.23
CA ASN A 135 -5.47 -24.30 -13.68
C ASN A 135 -6.37 -23.19 -14.25
N LEU A 136 -6.91 -23.44 -15.44
CA LEU A 136 -7.89 -22.60 -16.12
C LEU A 136 -9.27 -23.23 -15.99
N PHE A 137 -10.15 -22.58 -15.23
CA PHE A 137 -11.53 -22.99 -15.03
C PHE A 137 -12.43 -22.29 -16.06
N VAL A 138 -13.19 -23.05 -16.84
CA VAL A 138 -14.12 -22.50 -17.83
C VAL A 138 -15.56 -22.86 -17.43
N TYR A 139 -16.37 -21.84 -17.10
CA TYR A 139 -17.75 -21.99 -16.62
C TYR A 139 -18.80 -21.70 -17.69
N PRO A 140 -20.02 -22.28 -17.59
CA PRO A 140 -21.20 -21.83 -18.34
C PRO A 140 -21.75 -20.52 -17.75
N ASN A 141 -22.60 -19.81 -18.51
CA ASN A 141 -23.27 -18.58 -18.08
C ASN A 141 -24.40 -18.82 -17.06
N THR A 142 -24.62 -17.82 -16.21
CA THR A 142 -25.66 -17.76 -15.18
C THR A 142 -26.55 -16.52 -15.41
N PRO A 143 -27.89 -16.64 -15.44
CA PRO A 143 -28.76 -15.50 -15.69
C PRO A 143 -28.67 -14.42 -14.59
N PRO A 144 -28.99 -13.15 -14.91
CA PRO A 144 -28.98 -12.05 -13.94
C PRO A 144 -29.92 -12.30 -12.75
N ASN A 145 -29.62 -11.77 -11.58
CA ASN A 145 -30.43 -11.93 -10.37
C ASN A 145 -30.92 -10.59 -9.81
N LEU A 146 -32.13 -10.57 -9.23
CA LEU A 146 -32.66 -9.42 -8.49
C LEU A 146 -32.28 -9.56 -7.00
N THR A 147 -31.38 -8.69 -6.51
CA THR A 147 -30.84 -8.76 -5.15
C THR A 147 -31.79 -8.24 -4.08
N MET A 148 -32.56 -7.19 -4.41
CA MET A 148 -33.55 -6.58 -3.52
C MET A 148 -34.68 -5.91 -4.32
N PRO A 149 -35.89 -5.75 -3.77
CA PRO A 149 -36.99 -5.11 -4.47
C PRO A 149 -36.76 -3.61 -4.69
N ILE A 150 -37.13 -3.13 -5.87
CA ILE A 150 -37.10 -1.72 -6.26
C ILE A 150 -38.28 -0.98 -5.62
N PRO A 151 -38.07 0.17 -4.94
CA PRO A 151 -39.14 0.90 -4.25
C PRO A 151 -40.04 1.73 -5.19
N ASP A 152 -41.29 1.90 -4.79
CA ASP A 152 -42.26 2.82 -5.41
C ASP A 152 -41.73 4.26 -5.50
N GLN A 153 -42.14 4.98 -6.55
CA GLN A 153 -41.67 6.34 -6.86
C GLN A 153 -42.81 7.35 -6.73
N THR A 154 -42.52 8.57 -6.27
CA THR A 154 -43.53 9.63 -6.11
C THR A 154 -42.93 11.01 -6.30
N TRP A 155 -43.53 11.83 -7.16
CA TRP A 155 -43.07 13.19 -7.47
C TRP A 155 -44.24 14.12 -7.89
N ALA A 156 -43.97 15.41 -8.01
CA ALA A 156 -44.95 16.42 -8.37
C ALA A 156 -45.22 16.45 -9.89
N GLU A 157 -46.45 16.78 -10.29
CA GLU A 157 -46.71 17.15 -11.69
C GLU A 157 -45.89 18.37 -12.11
N ASP A 158 -45.72 18.54 -13.43
CA ASP A 158 -44.87 19.58 -14.03
C ASP A 158 -43.38 19.61 -13.57
N SER A 159 -42.93 18.56 -12.86
CA SER A 159 -41.53 18.30 -12.51
C SER A 159 -41.07 16.93 -13.00
N ASP A 160 -39.86 16.84 -13.57
CA ASP A 160 -39.28 15.55 -13.99
C ASP A 160 -38.54 14.87 -12.83
N ASN A 161 -38.71 13.56 -12.67
CA ASN A 161 -38.05 12.76 -11.64
C ASN A 161 -36.79 12.11 -12.22
N ILE A 162 -35.75 12.92 -12.34
CA ILE A 162 -34.46 12.57 -12.96
C ILE A 162 -33.62 11.66 -12.04
N ASP A 163 -33.01 10.63 -12.63
CA ASP A 163 -32.07 9.68 -12.02
C ASP A 163 -32.54 8.99 -10.72
N ALA A 164 -33.86 8.88 -10.58
CA ALA A 164 -34.57 8.41 -9.39
C ALA A 164 -34.25 6.97 -8.96
N ILE A 165 -33.89 6.10 -9.91
CA ILE A 165 -33.55 4.69 -9.63
C ILE A 165 -32.23 4.34 -10.31
N ASN A 166 -31.27 3.80 -9.55
CA ASN A 166 -30.10 3.13 -10.11
C ASN A 166 -30.29 1.61 -10.12
N LEU A 167 -30.52 1.01 -11.29
CA LEU A 167 -30.83 -0.42 -11.44
C LEU A 167 -29.68 -1.35 -11.03
N SER A 168 -28.42 -0.90 -11.14
CA SER A 168 -27.24 -1.68 -10.70
C SER A 168 -27.17 -1.91 -9.18
N LYS A 169 -28.00 -1.23 -8.38
CA LYS A 169 -28.16 -1.51 -6.95
C LYS A 169 -29.11 -2.68 -6.67
N TYR A 170 -29.96 -3.04 -7.64
CA TYR A 170 -31.06 -3.99 -7.48
C TYR A 170 -30.85 -5.27 -8.30
N PHE A 171 -30.03 -5.23 -9.35
CA PHE A 171 -29.66 -6.39 -10.15
C PHE A 171 -28.16 -6.68 -10.06
N SER A 172 -27.80 -7.95 -10.00
CA SER A 172 -26.42 -8.44 -10.01
C SER A 172 -26.29 -9.64 -10.95
N ASP A 173 -25.20 -9.69 -11.71
CA ASP A 173 -24.82 -10.86 -12.49
C ASP A 173 -23.82 -11.73 -11.68
N ALA A 174 -23.98 -13.05 -11.67
CA ALA A 174 -23.16 -13.94 -10.84
C ALA A 174 -21.74 -14.15 -11.42
N ASP A 175 -21.64 -14.20 -12.75
CA ASP A 175 -20.37 -14.25 -13.48
C ASP A 175 -19.80 -12.81 -13.69
N GLY A 176 -20.67 -11.82 -13.49
CA GLY A 176 -20.40 -10.39 -13.47
C GLY A 176 -20.36 -9.77 -14.86
N HIS A 177 -21.23 -10.21 -15.78
CA HIS A 177 -21.43 -9.61 -17.09
C HIS A 177 -21.99 -8.18 -16.98
N SER A 178 -21.77 -7.38 -18.03
CA SER A 178 -22.37 -6.05 -18.14
C SER A 178 -23.86 -6.15 -18.40
N LEU A 179 -24.68 -5.87 -17.38
CA LEU A 179 -26.13 -5.88 -17.51
C LEU A 179 -26.64 -4.69 -18.33
N THR A 180 -27.48 -4.99 -19.31
CA THR A 180 -28.34 -4.01 -19.99
C THR A 180 -29.76 -4.08 -19.45
N TYR A 181 -30.51 -2.99 -19.58
CA TYR A 181 -31.79 -2.83 -18.87
C TYR A 181 -32.92 -2.36 -19.80
N THR A 182 -34.06 -3.03 -19.73
CA THR A 182 -35.30 -2.60 -20.38
C THR A 182 -36.44 -2.50 -19.37
N HIS A 183 -37.62 -2.08 -19.81
CA HIS A 183 -38.81 -1.95 -18.95
C HIS A 183 -40.10 -2.32 -19.68
N SER A 184 -41.14 -2.64 -18.91
CA SER A 184 -42.50 -2.77 -19.42
C SER A 184 -43.04 -1.43 -19.92
N ALA A 185 -43.89 -1.47 -20.95
CA ALA A 185 -44.53 -0.27 -21.47
C ALA A 185 -45.45 0.40 -20.44
N THR A 186 -45.17 1.67 -20.16
CA THR A 186 -46.04 2.65 -19.49
C THR A 186 -47.07 3.23 -20.47
N SER A 187 -48.07 3.97 -19.97
CA SER A 187 -49.17 4.53 -20.78
C SER A 187 -49.01 6.03 -21.08
N ILE A 188 -48.51 6.81 -20.11
CA ILE A 188 -48.38 8.27 -20.15
C ILE A 188 -47.02 8.72 -19.61
N ILE A 189 -46.52 8.09 -18.53
CA ILE A 189 -45.18 8.38 -18.00
C ILE A 189 -44.13 7.86 -18.98
N ASN A 190 -43.28 8.75 -19.47
CA ASN A 190 -42.12 8.40 -20.28
C ASN A 190 -40.95 8.01 -19.38
N VAL A 191 -40.23 6.95 -19.76
CA VAL A 191 -39.18 6.32 -18.95
C VAL A 191 -37.92 6.29 -19.80
N THR A 192 -36.81 6.81 -19.27
CA THR A 192 -35.50 6.75 -19.94
C THR A 192 -34.50 6.04 -19.03
N ILE A 193 -33.83 5.02 -19.57
CA ILE A 193 -32.79 4.26 -18.86
C ILE A 193 -31.46 4.53 -19.53
N ASN A 194 -30.55 5.19 -18.82
CA ASN A 194 -29.17 5.35 -19.25
C ASN A 194 -28.42 4.03 -19.04
N GLN A 195 -28.11 3.34 -20.14
CA GLN A 195 -27.47 2.01 -20.10
C GLN A 195 -26.04 2.04 -19.53
N THR A 196 -25.36 3.19 -19.57
CA THR A 196 -23.99 3.34 -19.07
C THR A 196 -23.95 3.60 -17.56
N THR A 197 -24.89 4.40 -17.03
CA THR A 197 -24.95 4.71 -15.59
C THR A 197 -25.91 3.83 -14.79
N SER A 198 -26.72 3.01 -15.48
CA SER A 198 -27.87 2.26 -14.94
C SER A 198 -28.94 3.13 -14.27
N LEU A 199 -28.94 4.44 -14.51
CA LEU A 199 -29.91 5.38 -13.94
C LEU A 199 -31.19 5.45 -14.79
N VAL A 200 -32.34 5.54 -14.09
CA VAL A 200 -33.67 5.69 -14.67
C VAL A 200 -34.23 7.05 -14.31
N SER A 201 -34.67 7.79 -15.33
CA SER A 201 -35.41 9.04 -15.20
C SER A 201 -36.86 8.84 -15.65
N PHE A 202 -37.79 9.58 -15.03
CA PHE A 202 -39.21 9.59 -15.38
C PHE A 202 -39.65 11.01 -15.75
N THR A 203 -40.39 11.15 -16.85
CA THR A 203 -40.94 12.43 -17.32
C THR A 203 -42.42 12.26 -17.72
N GLN A 204 -43.23 13.31 -17.62
CA GLN A 204 -44.66 13.28 -17.93
C GLN A 204 -45.12 14.50 -18.74
N PRO A 205 -46.28 14.45 -19.43
CA PRO A 205 -46.88 15.63 -20.04
C PRO A 205 -47.25 16.69 -18.98
N PRO A 206 -47.15 18.00 -19.30
CA PRO A 206 -47.58 19.08 -18.42
C PRO A 206 -49.04 18.96 -17.96
N GLY A 207 -49.31 19.29 -16.69
CA GLY A 207 -50.63 19.16 -16.06
C GLY A 207 -51.14 17.72 -15.98
N TRP A 208 -50.26 16.72 -15.92
CA TRP A 208 -50.62 15.32 -15.70
C TRP A 208 -50.23 14.82 -14.31
N HIS A 209 -51.24 14.46 -13.53
CA HIS A 209 -51.14 13.72 -12.29
C HIS A 209 -51.84 12.35 -12.41
N GLY A 210 -51.33 11.32 -11.74
CA GLY A 210 -51.84 9.96 -11.88
C GLY A 210 -50.95 8.88 -11.28
N ILE A 211 -51.34 7.61 -11.47
CA ILE A 211 -50.59 6.44 -10.99
C ILE A 211 -50.43 5.43 -12.13
N GLU A 212 -49.20 4.98 -12.35
CA GLU A 212 -48.87 3.87 -13.26
C GLU A 212 -48.06 2.77 -12.56
N ASN A 213 -47.80 1.68 -13.27
CA ASN A 213 -47.05 0.53 -12.79
C ASN A 213 -45.98 0.14 -13.83
N ILE A 214 -44.79 -0.24 -13.38
CA ILE A 214 -43.67 -0.62 -14.23
C ILE A 214 -42.93 -1.85 -13.67
N VAL A 215 -42.32 -2.63 -14.55
CA VAL A 215 -41.37 -3.72 -14.25
C VAL A 215 -40.14 -3.50 -15.12
N PHE A 216 -38.97 -3.39 -14.50
CA PHE A 216 -37.67 -3.41 -15.18
C PHE A 216 -37.20 -4.85 -15.41
N TYR A 217 -36.41 -5.05 -16.47
CA TYR A 217 -35.76 -6.32 -16.82
C TYR A 217 -34.26 -6.06 -16.96
N ALA A 218 -33.44 -6.90 -16.33
CA ALA A 218 -32.00 -6.96 -16.58
C ALA A 218 -31.69 -8.10 -17.57
N HIS A 219 -30.77 -7.85 -18.48
CA HIS A 219 -30.31 -8.78 -19.50
C HIS A 219 -28.78 -8.85 -19.45
N ASP A 220 -28.21 -10.04 -19.50
CA ASP A 220 -26.79 -10.25 -19.82
C ASP A 220 -26.63 -10.32 -21.36
N TYR A 221 -25.83 -11.23 -21.89
CA TYR A 221 -25.68 -11.44 -23.33
C TYR A 221 -26.60 -12.53 -23.93
N GLU A 222 -27.32 -13.33 -23.12
CA GLU A 222 -28.10 -14.51 -23.56
C GLU A 222 -29.44 -14.71 -22.83
N ASP A 223 -29.54 -14.34 -21.55
CA ASP A 223 -30.66 -14.56 -20.62
C ASP A 223 -31.32 -13.23 -20.12
N THR A 224 -32.36 -13.31 -19.29
CA THR A 224 -33.16 -12.14 -18.83
C THR A 224 -33.91 -12.38 -17.52
N THR A 225 -33.88 -11.42 -16.59
CA THR A 225 -34.57 -11.49 -15.29
C THR A 225 -35.39 -10.22 -14.97
N PRO A 226 -36.66 -10.35 -14.54
CA PRO A 226 -37.52 -9.22 -14.16
C PRO A 226 -37.33 -8.77 -12.70
N SER A 227 -37.72 -7.52 -12.43
CA SER A 227 -37.90 -6.96 -11.09
C SER A 227 -39.30 -7.25 -10.51
N ASN A 228 -39.55 -6.78 -9.28
CA ASN A 228 -40.92 -6.60 -8.79
C ASN A 228 -41.69 -5.58 -9.64
N ASN A 229 -43.00 -5.50 -9.40
CA ASN A 229 -43.80 -4.39 -9.91
C ASN A 229 -43.56 -3.14 -9.02
N ILE A 230 -43.32 -2.00 -9.65
CA ILE A 230 -43.09 -0.69 -9.02
C ILE A 230 -44.24 0.24 -9.37
N THR A 231 -44.76 0.94 -8.36
CA THR A 231 -45.79 1.98 -8.51
C THR A 231 -45.13 3.33 -8.79
N LEU A 232 -45.59 4.04 -9.81
CA LEU A 232 -45.17 5.40 -10.14
C LEU A 232 -46.34 6.35 -9.86
N SER A 233 -46.18 7.33 -8.95
CA SER A 233 -47.27 8.22 -8.52
C SER A 233 -46.91 9.70 -8.70
N VAL A 234 -47.56 10.36 -9.66
CA VAL A 234 -47.45 11.81 -9.86
C VAL A 234 -48.60 12.51 -9.13
N TYR A 235 -48.29 13.40 -8.19
CA TYR A 235 -49.29 14.15 -7.43
C TYR A 235 -49.49 15.58 -7.96
N ASN A 236 -50.73 16.07 -7.88
CA ASN A 236 -51.09 17.41 -8.33
C ASN A 236 -50.51 18.51 -7.42
N VAL A 237 -50.14 19.65 -8.02
CA VAL A 237 -49.60 20.82 -7.32
C VAL A 237 -50.47 22.05 -7.64
N PRO A 238 -51.11 22.68 -6.65
CA PRO A 238 -51.91 23.90 -6.86
C PRO A 238 -51.10 25.07 -7.43
N ASP A 239 -51.66 25.74 -8.43
CA ASP A 239 -50.96 26.64 -9.34
C ASP A 239 -51.12 28.12 -8.93
N CYS A 240 -50.37 28.53 -7.90
CA CYS A 240 -50.51 29.83 -7.24
C CYS A 240 -50.34 31.04 -8.18
N GLY A 241 -51.43 31.76 -8.43
CA GLY A 241 -51.47 33.00 -9.22
C GLY A 241 -52.54 33.04 -10.33
N ASP A 242 -53.35 31.98 -10.50
CA ASP A 242 -54.39 31.88 -11.54
C ASP A 242 -55.70 32.64 -11.21
N SER A 243 -55.83 33.16 -9.98
CA SER A 243 -57.03 33.78 -9.37
C SER A 243 -58.18 32.84 -8.99
N ILE A 244 -57.91 31.55 -8.70
CA ILE A 244 -58.87 30.54 -8.23
C ILE A 244 -58.29 29.81 -7.00
N ILE A 245 -58.88 30.03 -5.82
CA ILE A 245 -58.41 29.37 -4.58
C ILE A 245 -58.62 27.85 -4.65
N GLU A 246 -57.53 27.11 -4.76
CA GLU A 246 -57.50 25.65 -4.97
C GLU A 246 -57.40 24.82 -3.66
N PRO A 247 -57.68 23.49 -3.69
CA PRO A 247 -57.63 22.59 -2.52
C PRO A 247 -56.22 22.33 -1.95
N GLY A 248 -55.60 23.37 -1.41
CA GLY A 248 -54.26 23.36 -0.83
C GLY A 248 -53.77 24.77 -0.47
N GLU A 249 -54.43 25.80 -0.99
CA GLU A 249 -54.13 27.21 -0.80
C GLU A 249 -54.87 27.83 0.40
N ASP A 250 -54.27 28.86 1.01
CA ASP A 250 -54.93 29.64 2.07
C ASP A 250 -55.69 30.85 1.48
N CYS A 251 -55.15 31.41 0.41
CA CYS A 251 -55.55 32.64 -0.28
C CYS A 251 -54.97 32.64 -1.70
N GLU A 252 -55.47 33.50 -2.58
CA GLU A 252 -54.86 33.72 -3.90
C GLU A 252 -54.79 35.24 -4.19
N GLY A 253 -53.58 35.75 -4.38
CA GLY A 253 -53.27 37.14 -4.73
C GLY A 253 -53.91 38.19 -3.81
N GLY A 254 -55.10 38.65 -4.20
CA GLY A 254 -55.92 39.63 -3.47
C GLY A 254 -57.18 39.06 -2.82
N ASP A 255 -57.58 37.82 -3.11
CA ASP A 255 -58.66 37.11 -2.40
C ASP A 255 -58.07 36.32 -1.24
N LEU A 256 -58.38 36.77 -0.02
CA LEU A 256 -57.87 36.19 1.22
C LEU A 256 -58.79 35.08 1.76
N ASN A 257 -59.64 34.48 0.93
CA ASN A 257 -60.63 33.46 1.32
C ASN A 257 -61.57 33.96 2.45
N GLY A 258 -61.85 35.27 2.45
CA GLY A 258 -62.58 35.97 3.52
C GLY A 258 -61.84 36.11 4.86
N ALA A 259 -60.57 35.69 4.97
CA ALA A 259 -59.76 35.82 6.17
C ALA A 259 -59.22 37.25 6.40
N SER A 260 -58.76 37.48 7.62
CA SER A 260 -58.11 38.73 8.06
C SER A 260 -57.18 38.44 9.23
N CYS A 261 -56.28 39.37 9.57
CA CYS A 261 -55.47 39.28 10.79
C CYS A 261 -56.31 38.93 12.03
N LYS A 262 -57.54 39.44 12.10
CA LYS A 262 -58.45 39.22 13.23
C LYS A 262 -59.13 37.84 13.25
N SER A 263 -59.34 37.20 12.11
CA SER A 263 -59.80 35.79 12.08
C SER A 263 -58.66 34.82 12.37
N LEU A 264 -57.40 35.23 12.13
CA LEU A 264 -56.19 34.47 12.46
C LEU A 264 -55.66 34.74 13.89
N GLY A 265 -56.40 35.50 14.71
CA GLY A 265 -56.13 35.66 16.16
C GLY A 265 -55.41 36.94 16.59
N TYR A 266 -55.03 37.83 15.65
CA TYR A 266 -54.36 39.10 15.93
C TYR A 266 -55.40 40.21 16.24
N ASP A 267 -54.99 41.28 16.94
CA ASP A 267 -55.89 42.36 17.33
C ASP A 267 -56.22 43.33 16.18
N ALA A 268 -55.24 43.59 15.31
CA ALA A 268 -55.31 44.55 14.21
C ALA A 268 -54.33 44.19 13.06
N GLY A 269 -54.28 45.05 12.03
CA GLY A 269 -53.37 44.95 10.89
C GLY A 269 -54.06 44.60 9.57
N THR A 270 -53.26 44.44 8.52
CA THR A 270 -53.69 44.03 7.18
C THR A 270 -53.08 42.66 6.88
N LEU A 271 -53.87 41.76 6.29
CA LEU A 271 -53.42 40.43 5.88
C LEU A 271 -53.08 40.47 4.39
N SER A 272 -52.03 39.76 3.98
CA SER A 272 -51.61 39.61 2.57
C SER A 272 -51.57 38.14 2.19
N CYS A 273 -51.45 37.85 0.89
CA CYS A 273 -51.09 36.52 0.40
C CYS A 273 -49.62 36.50 -0.06
N THR A 274 -48.91 35.40 0.16
CA THR A 274 -47.54 35.18 -0.36
C THR A 274 -47.57 34.66 -1.79
N VAL A 275 -46.41 34.67 -2.46
CA VAL A 275 -46.19 34.03 -3.77
C VAL A 275 -46.18 32.48 -3.72
N LEU A 276 -46.64 31.91 -2.61
CA LEU A 276 -46.85 30.47 -2.38
C LEU A 276 -48.27 30.20 -1.85
N CYS A 277 -49.19 31.17 -2.05
CA CYS A 277 -50.60 31.10 -1.71
C CYS A 277 -50.87 30.72 -0.23
N LYS A 278 -50.04 31.31 0.65
CA LYS A 278 -50.13 31.24 2.12
C LYS A 278 -50.33 32.62 2.74
N PHE A 279 -50.97 32.66 3.90
CA PHE A 279 -51.23 33.91 4.61
C PHE A 279 -49.95 34.62 5.09
N ASP A 280 -49.65 35.80 4.54
CA ASP A 280 -48.64 36.71 5.07
C ASP A 280 -49.22 37.49 6.26
N THR A 281 -48.77 37.12 7.46
CA THR A 281 -49.12 37.78 8.72
C THR A 281 -48.13 38.87 9.15
N GLY A 282 -47.12 39.21 8.34
CA GLY A 282 -46.09 40.20 8.66
C GLY A 282 -46.63 41.62 8.90
N ASN A 283 -47.83 41.92 8.37
CA ASN A 283 -48.55 43.18 8.57
C ASN A 283 -49.67 43.10 9.64
N CYS A 284 -49.78 41.98 10.35
CA CYS A 284 -50.71 41.78 11.48
C CYS A 284 -50.08 42.19 12.83
N GLN A 285 -50.90 42.66 13.78
CA GLN A 285 -50.43 43.27 15.04
C GLN A 285 -51.23 42.80 16.26
N TYR A 286 -50.52 42.55 17.36
CA TYR A 286 -51.07 42.36 18.72
C TYR A 286 -50.96 43.68 19.50
N ILE A 287 -52.03 44.09 20.18
CA ILE A 287 -52.10 45.37 20.91
C ILE A 287 -51.89 45.11 22.40
N THR A 288 -50.64 45.00 22.83
CA THR A 288 -50.29 44.82 24.24
C THR A 288 -50.36 46.14 25.03
N PRO A 289 -51.01 46.19 26.20
CA PRO A 289 -50.92 47.32 27.12
C PRO A 289 -49.52 47.39 27.78
N PRO A 290 -49.08 48.56 28.27
CA PRO A 290 -47.70 48.77 28.71
C PRO A 290 -47.32 47.98 29.98
N PRO A 291 -46.06 47.50 30.09
CA PRO A 291 -45.62 46.64 31.18
C PRO A 291 -45.31 47.40 32.49
N PRO A 292 -45.43 46.74 33.66
CA PRO A 292 -44.96 47.26 34.95
C PRO A 292 -43.43 47.19 35.08
N PRO A 293 -42.82 47.94 36.03
CA PRO A 293 -41.37 47.96 36.24
C PRO A 293 -40.82 46.61 36.80
N PRO A 294 -39.55 46.27 36.50
CA PRO A 294 -38.98 44.96 36.82
C PRO A 294 -38.64 44.78 38.32
N PRO A 295 -38.71 43.53 38.85
CA PRO A 295 -38.28 43.20 40.20
C PRO A 295 -36.75 43.13 40.34
N PRO A 296 -36.20 43.22 41.57
CA PRO A 296 -34.76 43.07 41.82
C PRO A 296 -34.26 41.64 41.59
N PRO A 297 -32.96 41.44 41.30
CA PRO A 297 -32.38 40.13 40.98
C PRO A 297 -32.33 39.18 42.19
N PRO A 298 -32.39 37.85 41.96
CA PRO A 298 -32.27 36.85 43.02
C PRO A 298 -30.82 36.74 43.56
N PRO A 299 -30.64 36.22 44.78
CA PRO A 299 -29.31 35.92 45.32
C PRO A 299 -28.64 34.74 44.57
N PRO A 300 -27.30 34.66 44.57
CA PRO A 300 -26.57 33.57 43.90
C PRO A 300 -26.86 32.20 44.54
N PRO A 301 -26.79 31.10 43.76
CA PRO A 301 -26.95 29.75 44.29
C PRO A 301 -25.82 29.37 45.25
N PRO A 302 -26.06 28.45 46.20
CA PRO A 302 -25.01 27.91 47.06
C PRO A 302 -23.98 27.09 46.25
N PRO A 303 -22.73 26.97 46.71
CA PRO A 303 -21.73 26.13 46.06
C PRO A 303 -22.16 24.66 46.04
N PRO A 304 -21.75 23.88 45.02
CA PRO A 304 -22.07 22.46 44.94
C PRO A 304 -21.46 21.68 46.12
N PRO A 305 -22.10 20.59 46.56
CA PRO A 305 -21.51 19.70 47.57
C PRO A 305 -20.22 19.07 47.03
N PRO A 306 -19.26 18.70 47.90
CA PRO A 306 -18.09 17.93 47.47
C PRO A 306 -18.52 16.60 46.83
N PRO A 307 -17.81 16.12 45.81
CA PRO A 307 -18.21 14.91 45.08
C PRO A 307 -18.27 13.70 46.01
N PRO A 308 -19.26 12.80 45.82
CA PRO A 308 -19.32 11.57 46.60
C PRO A 308 -18.07 10.75 46.37
N THR A 309 -17.45 10.24 47.44
CA THR A 309 -16.33 9.31 47.33
C THR A 309 -16.84 7.98 46.77
N VAL A 310 -16.77 7.81 45.46
CA VAL A 310 -17.15 6.58 44.77
C VAL A 310 -16.15 5.49 45.13
N THR A 311 -16.44 4.75 46.21
CA THR A 311 -15.81 3.46 46.47
C THR A 311 -16.29 2.49 45.40
N VAL A 312 -15.46 2.29 44.37
CA VAL A 312 -15.70 1.29 43.32
C VAL A 312 -15.68 -0.10 43.96
N THR A 313 -16.85 -0.61 44.32
CA THR A 313 -17.07 -2.04 44.48
C THR A 313 -17.12 -2.64 43.08
N PRO A 314 -16.21 -3.56 42.70
CA PRO A 314 -16.28 -4.20 41.40
C PRO A 314 -17.62 -4.98 41.25
N PRO A 315 -18.10 -5.18 40.02
CA PRO A 315 -19.32 -5.96 39.78
C PRO A 315 -19.18 -7.37 40.36
N PRO A 316 -20.28 -8.01 40.78
CA PRO A 316 -20.25 -9.39 41.25
C PRO A 316 -19.73 -10.29 40.12
N ALA A 317 -18.70 -11.07 40.41
CA ALA A 317 -18.09 -11.96 39.42
C ALA A 317 -19.14 -12.91 38.80
N PRO A 318 -19.07 -13.19 37.48
CA PRO A 318 -19.99 -14.11 36.84
C PRO A 318 -19.92 -15.51 37.48
N PRO A 319 -21.01 -16.30 37.41
CA PRO A 319 -21.04 -17.64 38.00
C PRO A 319 -19.90 -18.50 37.42
N PRO A 320 -19.16 -19.27 38.24
CA PRO A 320 -17.99 -20.02 37.79
C PRO A 320 -18.42 -21.17 36.87
N GLY A 321 -18.36 -20.94 35.56
CA GLY A 321 -18.95 -21.81 34.56
C GLY A 321 -18.33 -21.67 33.16
N VAL A 322 -17.00 -21.78 33.07
CA VAL A 322 -16.20 -21.84 31.83
C VAL A 322 -16.43 -20.65 30.88
N SER A 323 -15.59 -19.63 30.99
CA SER A 323 -15.44 -18.64 29.92
C SER A 323 -14.91 -19.32 28.66
N ARG A 324 -15.79 -19.54 27.68
CA ARG A 324 -15.35 -19.74 26.29
C ARG A 324 -14.89 -18.39 25.77
N LYS A 325 -13.57 -18.20 25.69
CA LYS A 325 -13.00 -17.09 24.89
C LYS A 325 -13.57 -17.21 23.49
N ARG A 326 -14.28 -16.18 23.01
CA ARG A 326 -14.76 -16.14 21.63
C ARG A 326 -13.62 -15.70 20.72
N TYR A 327 -12.70 -16.62 20.46
CA TYR A 327 -11.84 -16.50 19.30
C TYR A 327 -12.73 -16.44 18.04
N SER A 328 -12.31 -15.62 17.07
CA SER A 328 -13.13 -15.13 15.95
C SER A 328 -13.89 -16.24 15.22
N VAL A 329 -15.12 -15.94 14.78
CA VAL A 329 -15.79 -16.80 13.79
C VAL A 329 -14.93 -16.80 12.53
N PRO A 330 -14.53 -17.96 11.99
CA PRO A 330 -13.75 -17.99 10.75
C PRO A 330 -14.61 -17.52 9.58
N CYS A 331 -14.00 -16.77 8.67
CA CYS A 331 -14.70 -16.34 7.48
C CYS A 331 -14.75 -17.48 6.47
N VAL A 332 -15.95 -17.80 5.99
CA VAL A 332 -16.19 -18.88 5.02
C VAL A 332 -16.59 -18.26 3.70
N GLU A 333 -15.64 -17.59 3.04
CA GLU A 333 -15.69 -17.54 1.58
C GLU A 333 -15.51 -18.96 1.03
N VAL A 334 -16.14 -19.25 -0.11
CA VAL A 334 -16.01 -20.52 -0.81
C VAL A 334 -15.61 -20.26 -2.25
N THR A 335 -14.31 -20.28 -2.50
CA THR A 335 -13.74 -19.99 -3.82
C THR A 335 -14.11 -21.02 -4.91
N PHE A 336 -14.60 -22.20 -4.53
CA PHE A 336 -14.99 -23.28 -5.46
C PHE A 336 -16.14 -24.14 -4.90
N THR A 337 -17.22 -24.25 -5.68
CA THR A 337 -18.27 -25.28 -5.56
C THR A 337 -18.55 -25.85 -6.96
N GLU A 338 -19.03 -27.09 -7.07
CA GLU A 338 -19.60 -27.58 -8.34
C GLU A 338 -21.07 -27.15 -8.48
N LYS A 339 -21.68 -26.65 -7.39
CA LYS A 339 -23.02 -26.04 -7.37
C LYS A 339 -22.98 -24.80 -6.48
N PHE A 340 -23.39 -23.65 -7.02
CA PHE A 340 -23.46 -22.37 -6.31
C PHE A 340 -24.57 -22.33 -5.22
N GLU A 341 -24.52 -23.25 -4.25
CA GLU A 341 -25.36 -23.25 -3.05
C GLU A 341 -24.59 -22.58 -1.87
N PRO A 342 -25.24 -21.70 -1.08
CA PRO A 342 -24.56 -20.98 0.00
C PRO A 342 -24.18 -21.95 1.14
N LEU A 343 -22.88 -22.21 1.24
CA LEU A 343 -22.29 -23.22 2.13
C LEU A 343 -22.47 -22.83 3.61
N ARG A 344 -22.95 -23.77 4.43
CA ARG A 344 -23.27 -23.50 5.84
C ARG A 344 -22.26 -24.13 6.77
N MET A 345 -21.70 -23.32 7.66
CA MET A 345 -20.83 -23.78 8.74
C MET A 345 -21.62 -23.95 10.04
N SER A 346 -21.36 -25.06 10.75
CA SER A 346 -21.98 -25.39 12.04
C SER A 346 -20.92 -25.52 13.14
N LEU A 347 -20.93 -24.56 14.08
CA LEU A 347 -20.07 -24.51 15.28
C LEU A 347 -20.50 -25.47 16.40
N ASN A 348 -21.29 -26.51 16.08
CA ASN A 348 -21.85 -27.45 17.06
C ASN A 348 -20.99 -28.71 17.27
N ALA A 349 -19.80 -28.79 16.67
CA ALA A 349 -18.98 -29.98 16.73
C ALA A 349 -18.19 -30.09 18.05
N THR A 350 -17.81 -31.32 18.42
CA THR A 350 -17.05 -31.59 19.65
C THR A 350 -15.96 -32.63 19.42
N VAL A 351 -14.77 -32.38 19.96
CA VAL A 351 -13.56 -33.20 19.77
C VAL A 351 -13.13 -33.82 21.10
N ASP A 352 -12.60 -35.04 21.12
CA ASP A 352 -11.97 -35.59 22.34
C ASP A 352 -10.66 -34.81 22.62
N PRO A 353 -10.51 -34.15 23.78
CA PRO A 353 -9.32 -33.37 24.10
C PRO A 353 -8.00 -34.16 24.03
N ARG A 354 -8.05 -35.50 24.08
CA ARG A 354 -6.88 -36.38 23.91
C ARG A 354 -6.30 -36.40 22.49
N LEU A 355 -6.97 -35.79 21.52
CA LEU A 355 -6.50 -35.64 20.15
C LEU A 355 -5.65 -34.38 19.93
N ILE A 356 -5.64 -33.45 20.91
CA ILE A 356 -4.81 -32.25 20.90
C ILE A 356 -3.42 -32.60 21.45
N PRO A 357 -2.31 -32.30 20.74
CA PRO A 357 -0.96 -32.59 21.24
C PRO A 357 -0.58 -31.76 22.47
N GLU A 358 0.31 -32.29 23.31
CA GLU A 358 0.80 -31.59 24.51
C GLU A 358 1.48 -30.26 24.13
N GLY A 359 0.95 -29.14 24.65
CA GLY A 359 1.42 -27.79 24.34
C GLY A 359 0.64 -27.05 23.24
N TYR A 360 -0.42 -27.63 22.68
CA TYR A 360 -1.35 -26.96 21.76
C TYR A 360 -2.71 -26.74 22.44
N GLU A 361 -3.43 -25.71 22.00
CA GLU A 361 -4.81 -25.42 22.41
C GLU A 361 -5.72 -25.32 21.17
N LEU A 362 -7.04 -25.35 21.38
CA LEU A 362 -8.02 -25.04 20.32
C LEU A 362 -8.00 -23.53 20.05
N VAL A 363 -7.79 -23.16 18.79
CA VAL A 363 -7.73 -21.77 18.34
C VAL A 363 -9.11 -21.28 17.87
N VAL A 364 -9.89 -22.18 17.27
CA VAL A 364 -11.26 -21.94 16.79
C VAL A 364 -12.15 -23.06 17.32
N ASP A 365 -13.40 -22.75 17.71
CA ASP A 365 -14.37 -23.77 18.13
C ASP A 365 -14.59 -24.77 16.97
N PRO A 366 -14.54 -26.10 17.20
CA PRO A 366 -14.61 -27.10 16.13
C PRO A 366 -15.90 -27.01 15.30
N PHE A 367 -15.79 -27.24 13.99
CA PHE A 367 -16.90 -27.01 13.06
C PHE A 367 -17.12 -28.11 12.03
N ASN A 368 -18.36 -28.23 11.56
CA ASN A 368 -18.74 -29.00 10.38
C ASN A 368 -19.11 -28.04 9.24
N LEU A 369 -19.07 -28.54 8.00
CA LEU A 369 -19.44 -27.83 6.78
C LEU A 369 -20.56 -28.58 6.07
N GLU A 370 -21.67 -27.93 5.74
CA GLU A 370 -22.74 -28.51 4.92
C GLU A 370 -22.38 -28.34 3.44
N CYS A 371 -21.85 -29.41 2.84
CA CYS A 371 -21.19 -29.43 1.52
C CYS A 371 -21.39 -30.80 0.84
N ALA A 372 -21.17 -30.91 -0.49
CA ALA A 372 -21.55 -32.09 -1.26
C ALA A 372 -20.41 -32.75 -2.06
N GLY A 373 -19.28 -33.04 -1.40
CA GLY A 373 -18.11 -33.69 -2.00
C GLY A 373 -17.11 -32.74 -2.66
N GLU A 374 -17.39 -31.43 -2.58
CA GLU A 374 -16.64 -30.36 -3.22
C GLU A 374 -15.28 -30.08 -2.54
N SER A 375 -14.46 -29.24 -3.18
CA SER A 375 -13.17 -28.81 -2.62
C SER A 375 -13.17 -27.29 -2.45
N LEU A 376 -12.88 -26.83 -1.24
CA LEU A 376 -13.11 -25.47 -0.77
C LEU A 376 -11.79 -24.88 -0.28
N ALA A 377 -11.60 -23.56 -0.38
CA ALA A 377 -10.59 -22.83 0.38
C ALA A 377 -11.30 -21.83 1.30
N ILE A 378 -10.94 -21.82 2.59
CA ILE A 378 -11.60 -21.07 3.66
C ILE A 378 -10.55 -20.25 4.40
N THR A 379 -10.69 -18.93 4.48
CA THR A 379 -9.68 -18.08 5.14
C THR A 379 -10.02 -17.84 6.61
N LEU A 380 -9.27 -18.49 7.49
CA LEU A 380 -9.41 -18.41 8.94
C LEU A 380 -8.73 -17.13 9.47
N SER A 381 -9.39 -16.42 10.40
CA SER A 381 -8.80 -15.32 11.18
C SER A 381 -8.39 -15.86 12.56
N ILE A 382 -7.11 -15.71 12.92
CA ILE A 382 -6.48 -16.36 14.08
C ILE A 382 -5.62 -15.35 14.85
N PRO A 383 -5.70 -15.28 16.20
CA PRO A 383 -4.88 -14.34 16.97
C PRO A 383 -3.37 -14.58 16.83
N GLU A 384 -2.60 -13.49 16.77
CA GLU A 384 -1.13 -13.51 16.69
C GLU A 384 -0.45 -14.16 17.90
N SER A 385 -1.19 -14.38 19.00
CA SER A 385 -0.76 -15.15 20.18
C SER A 385 -0.70 -16.68 19.95
N PHE A 386 -0.97 -17.18 18.75
CA PHE A 386 -0.83 -18.59 18.39
C PHE A 386 0.19 -18.79 17.27
N VAL A 387 1.07 -19.78 17.45
CA VAL A 387 2.10 -20.18 16.48
C VAL A 387 2.00 -21.67 16.17
N ASP A 388 2.61 -22.11 15.07
CA ASP A 388 2.55 -23.51 14.63
C ASP A 388 1.07 -23.99 14.51
N VAL A 389 0.29 -23.19 13.78
CA VAL A 389 -1.13 -23.42 13.52
C VAL A 389 -1.28 -24.61 12.58
N GLN A 390 -2.12 -25.57 12.97
CA GLN A 390 -2.37 -26.80 12.21
C GLN A 390 -3.89 -27.07 12.19
N ALA A 391 -4.42 -27.46 11.04
CA ALA A 391 -5.79 -27.95 10.93
C ALA A 391 -5.81 -29.48 10.86
N LEU A 392 -6.78 -30.08 11.54
CA LEU A 392 -7.07 -31.51 11.48
C LEU A 392 -8.46 -31.72 10.86
N LYS A 393 -8.54 -32.61 9.86
CA LYS A 393 -9.79 -33.15 9.34
C LYS A 393 -10.11 -34.43 10.11
N CYS A 394 -11.23 -34.46 10.83
CA CYS A 394 -11.60 -35.54 11.73
C CYS A 394 -12.86 -36.26 11.25
N THR A 395 -12.71 -37.48 10.75
CA THR A 395 -13.79 -38.33 10.24
C THR A 395 -13.98 -39.53 11.17
N GLY A 396 -15.19 -39.72 11.71
CA GLY A 396 -15.50 -40.88 12.58
C GLY A 396 -14.65 -40.99 13.85
N GLY A 397 -14.06 -39.89 14.32
CA GLY A 397 -13.16 -39.85 15.49
C GLY A 397 -11.68 -40.12 15.17
N ILE A 398 -11.29 -40.28 13.90
CA ILE A 398 -9.89 -40.30 13.46
C ILE A 398 -9.56 -38.94 12.85
N CYS A 399 -8.59 -38.24 13.42
CA CYS A 399 -8.11 -36.95 12.93
C CYS A 399 -6.83 -37.12 12.10
N LEU A 400 -6.78 -36.48 10.93
CA LEU A 400 -5.61 -36.41 10.04
C LEU A 400 -5.27 -34.94 9.76
N PRO A 401 -3.98 -34.56 9.63
CA PRO A 401 -3.60 -33.21 9.22
C PRO A 401 -4.14 -32.86 7.84
N THR A 402 -4.58 -31.62 7.67
CA THR A 402 -4.89 -31.01 6.37
C THR A 402 -4.07 -29.73 6.17
N ASN A 403 -3.93 -29.28 4.92
CA ASN A 403 -3.08 -28.14 4.59
C ASN A 403 -3.70 -26.82 5.06
N VAL A 404 -2.85 -25.99 5.66
CA VAL A 404 -3.12 -24.60 6.04
C VAL A 404 -1.96 -23.74 5.58
N THR A 405 -2.22 -22.59 4.99
CA THR A 405 -1.20 -21.64 4.51
C THR A 405 -1.51 -20.22 4.95
N THR A 406 -0.52 -19.52 5.51
CA THR A 406 -0.62 -18.10 5.88
C THR A 406 -0.85 -17.21 4.66
N VAL A 407 -1.77 -16.24 4.77
CA VAL A 407 -2.05 -15.22 3.75
C VAL A 407 -2.06 -13.82 4.37
N THR A 408 -1.78 -12.80 3.56
CA THR A 408 -1.57 -11.40 3.99
C THR A 408 -2.85 -10.58 4.09
N ALA A 409 -3.96 -11.08 3.53
CA ALA A 409 -5.28 -10.44 3.54
C ALA A 409 -6.36 -11.51 3.70
N LEU A 410 -7.42 -11.15 4.40
CA LEU A 410 -8.58 -12.00 4.63
C LEU A 410 -9.50 -11.98 3.39
N ARG A 411 -9.89 -13.16 2.89
CA ARG A 411 -10.81 -13.29 1.75
C ARG A 411 -12.21 -13.60 2.26
N CYS A 412 -13.13 -12.64 2.03
CA CYS A 412 -14.50 -12.63 2.50
C CYS A 412 -15.44 -11.98 1.47
N ALA A 413 -15.63 -12.62 0.33
CA ALA A 413 -16.51 -12.13 -0.72
C ALA A 413 -18.00 -12.24 -0.37
N GLU A 414 -18.64 -11.10 -0.11
CA GLU A 414 -19.94 -10.79 -0.73
C GLU A 414 -19.81 -9.74 -1.86
N THR A 415 -18.67 -9.03 -1.96
CA THR A 415 -18.44 -8.02 -3.01
C THR A 415 -17.04 -8.09 -3.63
N ILE A 416 -16.92 -8.78 -4.76
CA ILE A 416 -15.81 -8.54 -5.71
C ILE A 416 -16.18 -7.26 -6.49
N VAL A 417 -15.72 -6.11 -6.03
CA VAL A 417 -15.86 -4.85 -6.78
C VAL A 417 -14.91 -4.91 -7.97
N LYS A 418 -15.40 -5.35 -9.14
CA LYS A 418 -14.61 -5.47 -10.37
C LYS A 418 -13.89 -4.15 -10.67
N GLU A 419 -12.61 -4.26 -10.98
CA GLU A 419 -11.84 -3.16 -11.56
C GLU A 419 -12.44 -2.81 -12.92
N ILE A 420 -12.68 -1.53 -13.18
CA ILE A 420 -13.26 -1.08 -14.45
C ILE A 420 -12.16 -1.10 -15.52
N GLU A 421 -11.91 -2.29 -16.08
CA GLU A 421 -11.27 -2.41 -17.38
C GLU A 421 -12.19 -1.80 -18.44
N ARG A 422 -12.09 -0.48 -18.65
CA ARG A 422 -12.52 0.11 -19.92
C ARG A 422 -11.76 -0.60 -21.03
N VAL A 423 -12.51 -1.33 -21.87
CA VAL A 423 -12.12 -1.56 -23.26
C VAL A 423 -11.84 -0.18 -23.86
N THR A 424 -10.78 -0.04 -24.66
CA THR A 424 -10.37 1.26 -25.21
C THR A 424 -11.45 1.83 -26.12
N GLU A 425 -12.26 2.74 -25.57
CA GLU A 425 -13.30 3.46 -26.30
C GLU A 425 -12.66 4.41 -27.32
N VAL A 426 -13.30 4.50 -28.48
CA VAL A 426 -12.87 5.34 -29.60
C VAL A 426 -14.05 6.20 -30.00
N LEU A 427 -13.87 7.52 -29.94
CA LEU A 427 -14.89 8.48 -30.32
C LEU A 427 -14.96 8.60 -31.85
N GLU A 428 -15.97 7.94 -32.41
CA GLU A 428 -16.39 8.10 -33.81
C GLU A 428 -16.79 9.57 -34.10
N PRO A 429 -16.49 10.14 -35.28
CA PRO A 429 -16.82 11.53 -35.62
C PRO A 429 -18.30 11.89 -35.46
N GLU A 430 -19.20 10.94 -35.75
CA GLU A 430 -20.66 11.08 -35.62
C GLU A 430 -21.14 11.16 -34.16
N ALA A 431 -20.32 10.78 -33.18
CA ALA A 431 -20.64 10.80 -31.75
C ALA A 431 -20.13 12.06 -31.02
N MET A 432 -19.43 12.96 -31.71
CA MET A 432 -18.80 14.12 -31.08
C MET A 432 -19.84 15.20 -30.69
N PRO A 433 -19.80 15.73 -29.44
CA PRO A 433 -20.95 16.44 -28.85
C PRO A 433 -21.18 17.86 -29.39
N ILE A 434 -20.16 18.50 -29.98
CA ILE A 434 -20.20 19.88 -30.47
C ILE A 434 -19.78 19.89 -31.95
N ASN A 435 -20.68 20.26 -32.86
CA ASN A 435 -20.37 20.33 -34.28
C ASN A 435 -19.55 21.60 -34.59
N ILE A 436 -18.33 21.42 -35.13
CA ILE A 436 -17.39 22.50 -35.43
C ILE A 436 -17.21 22.61 -36.95
N SER A 437 -17.64 23.74 -37.52
CA SER A 437 -17.49 24.03 -38.94
C SER A 437 -16.02 24.08 -39.35
N GLU A 438 -15.70 23.52 -40.51
CA GLU A 438 -14.40 23.63 -41.16
C GLU A 438 -14.12 25.09 -41.59
N VAL A 439 -12.96 25.64 -41.19
CA VAL A 439 -12.53 27.00 -41.56
C VAL A 439 -11.05 26.99 -41.95
N GLU A 440 -10.73 27.57 -43.10
CA GLU A 440 -9.38 27.59 -43.70
C GLU A 440 -9.01 29.01 -44.13
N THR A 441 -7.79 29.47 -43.83
CA THR A 441 -7.30 30.80 -44.23
C THR A 441 -5.77 30.85 -44.34
N ASP A 442 -5.27 31.69 -45.25
CA ASP A 442 -3.90 32.22 -45.17
C ASP A 442 -3.86 33.22 -43.99
N ILE A 443 -2.96 33.06 -43.02
CA ILE A 443 -2.70 34.02 -41.93
C ILE A 443 -1.51 34.91 -42.30
N THR A 444 -1.62 36.21 -42.05
CA THR A 444 -0.59 37.21 -42.39
C THR A 444 -0.18 38.10 -41.21
N SER A 445 -0.92 38.06 -40.10
CA SER A 445 -0.57 38.72 -38.83
C SER A 445 -0.86 37.81 -37.65
N ILE A 446 0.06 37.77 -36.68
CA ILE A 446 -0.09 37.07 -35.39
C ILE A 446 -1.31 37.53 -34.57
N THR A 447 -1.92 38.67 -34.91
CA THR A 447 -3.14 39.16 -34.25
C THR A 447 -4.42 38.51 -34.78
N GLU A 448 -4.35 37.79 -35.90
CA GLU A 448 -5.48 37.12 -36.52
C GLU A 448 -5.75 35.80 -35.79
N ALA A 449 -6.92 35.70 -35.15
CA ALA A 449 -7.37 34.48 -34.50
C ALA A 449 -8.36 33.75 -35.40
N LEU A 450 -8.04 32.51 -35.79
CA LEU A 450 -8.96 31.62 -36.48
C LEU A 450 -10.06 31.20 -35.49
N ARG A 451 -11.33 31.19 -35.93
CA ARG A 451 -12.49 30.92 -35.07
C ARG A 451 -13.51 30.02 -35.76
N SER A 452 -14.07 29.07 -35.02
CA SER A 452 -15.23 28.29 -35.43
C SER A 452 -16.08 27.99 -34.20
N GLY A 453 -17.27 28.58 -34.11
CA GLY A 453 -18.04 28.60 -32.86
C GLY A 453 -17.27 29.27 -31.71
N ASN A 454 -17.27 28.64 -30.53
CA ASN A 454 -16.47 29.06 -29.38
C ASN A 454 -14.99 28.65 -29.49
N SER A 455 -14.64 27.73 -30.39
CA SER A 455 -13.25 27.32 -30.62
C SER A 455 -12.45 28.46 -31.26
N SER A 456 -11.27 28.76 -30.72
CA SER A 456 -10.38 29.76 -31.33
C SER A 456 -8.90 29.44 -31.20
N ILE A 457 -8.13 29.82 -32.21
CA ILE A 457 -6.69 29.56 -32.31
C ILE A 457 -6.00 30.87 -32.68
N ARG A 458 -5.05 31.30 -31.84
CA ARG A 458 -4.31 32.57 -31.98
C ARG A 458 -2.81 32.30 -31.87
N PHE A 459 -2.06 32.73 -32.88
CA PHE A 459 -0.61 32.53 -32.93
C PHE A 459 0.15 33.65 -32.19
N ARG A 460 1.33 33.35 -31.65
CA ARG A 460 2.20 34.31 -30.95
C ARG A 460 3.64 34.15 -31.43
N GLY A 461 4.32 35.24 -31.80
CA GLY A 461 5.71 35.21 -32.29
C GLY A 461 5.98 36.21 -33.42
N GLU A 462 6.84 35.85 -34.37
CA GLU A 462 7.00 36.54 -35.67
C GLU A 462 6.71 35.55 -36.82
N LEU A 463 5.75 35.88 -37.69
CA LEU A 463 5.50 35.12 -38.92
C LEU A 463 6.43 35.60 -40.03
N LEU A 464 7.39 34.76 -40.43
CA LEU A 464 8.38 35.09 -41.46
C LEU A 464 7.83 34.98 -42.89
N GLU A 465 6.83 34.13 -43.12
CA GLU A 465 6.19 33.85 -44.41
C GLU A 465 4.68 33.62 -44.20
N ARG A 466 3.92 33.40 -45.27
CA ARG A 466 2.48 33.06 -45.16
C ARG A 466 2.32 31.66 -44.59
N LEU A 467 1.52 31.54 -43.53
CA LEU A 467 1.10 30.27 -42.96
C LEU A 467 -0.33 30.00 -43.43
N ARG A 468 -0.63 28.85 -44.04
CA ARG A 468 -2.03 28.43 -44.24
C ARG A 468 -2.46 27.61 -43.04
N VAL A 469 -3.59 27.99 -42.46
CA VAL A 469 -4.13 27.36 -41.25
C VAL A 469 -5.53 26.86 -41.54
N LYS A 470 -5.78 25.61 -41.17
CA LYS A 470 -7.09 24.97 -41.26
C LYS A 470 -7.51 24.45 -39.89
N LEU A 471 -8.75 24.70 -39.51
CA LEU A 471 -9.39 24.18 -38.31
C LEU A 471 -10.60 23.34 -38.72
N SER A 472 -10.65 22.09 -38.29
CA SER A 472 -11.71 21.12 -38.60
C SER A 472 -11.94 20.14 -37.44
N MET A 473 -13.03 19.37 -37.50
CA MET A 473 -13.20 18.16 -36.69
C MET A 473 -12.35 17.00 -37.25
N PRO A 474 -12.06 15.95 -36.45
CA PRO A 474 -11.50 14.70 -36.93
C PRO A 474 -12.36 14.05 -38.02
N THR A 475 -11.72 13.56 -39.08
CA THR A 475 -12.35 12.74 -40.15
C THR A 475 -12.14 11.24 -39.95
N LYS A 476 -11.47 10.87 -38.86
CA LYS A 476 -11.18 9.51 -38.41
C LYS A 476 -11.55 9.41 -36.91
N PRO A 477 -11.89 8.23 -36.38
CA PRO A 477 -12.17 8.05 -34.96
C PRO A 477 -10.97 8.43 -34.08
N VAL A 478 -11.25 8.98 -32.90
CA VAL A 478 -10.25 9.46 -31.94
C VAL A 478 -10.26 8.58 -30.70
N ALA A 479 -9.15 7.91 -30.41
CA ALA A 479 -9.02 7.10 -29.20
C ALA A 479 -8.99 7.99 -27.95
N GLU A 480 -9.67 7.56 -26.88
CA GLU A 480 -9.53 8.21 -25.56
C GLU A 480 -8.14 7.95 -24.95
N ALA A 481 -7.90 8.49 -23.75
CA ALA A 481 -6.70 8.15 -22.99
C ALA A 481 -6.75 6.69 -22.52
N ALA A 482 -5.58 6.03 -22.43
CA ALA A 482 -5.49 4.68 -21.90
C ALA A 482 -5.72 4.61 -20.38
N ASN A 483 -5.66 5.75 -19.67
CA ASN A 483 -6.14 5.84 -18.30
C ASN A 483 -7.69 5.88 -18.27
N PRO A 484 -8.38 4.92 -17.63
CA PRO A 484 -9.85 4.81 -17.66
C PRO A 484 -10.58 5.93 -16.89
N SER A 485 -9.84 6.85 -16.26
CA SER A 485 -10.37 7.94 -15.43
C SER A 485 -10.27 9.31 -16.10
N LEU A 486 -9.71 9.41 -17.30
CA LEU A 486 -9.57 10.67 -18.04
C LEU A 486 -10.30 10.55 -19.39
N GLN A 487 -11.41 11.27 -19.55
CA GLN A 487 -12.27 11.19 -20.73
C GLN A 487 -12.31 12.53 -21.48
N ILE A 488 -12.47 12.44 -22.81
CA ILE A 488 -12.66 13.59 -23.69
C ILE A 488 -14.02 14.24 -23.35
N THR A 489 -14.00 15.51 -22.92
CA THR A 489 -15.19 16.26 -22.45
C THR A 489 -15.77 17.19 -23.53
N GLY A 490 -15.11 17.36 -24.67
CA GLY A 490 -15.59 18.17 -25.80
C GLY A 490 -15.08 17.65 -27.14
N THR A 491 -15.61 18.18 -28.24
CA THR A 491 -15.17 17.77 -29.59
C THR A 491 -13.69 18.08 -29.81
N PRO A 492 -12.86 17.09 -30.17
CA PRO A 492 -11.46 17.33 -30.54
C PRO A 492 -11.32 18.27 -31.74
N LEU A 493 -10.24 19.05 -31.77
CA LEU A 493 -9.86 19.91 -32.87
C LEU A 493 -8.75 19.26 -33.70
N VAL A 494 -8.84 19.34 -35.01
CA VAL A 494 -7.72 19.10 -35.93
C VAL A 494 -7.25 20.43 -36.50
N LEU A 495 -5.96 20.70 -36.35
CA LEU A 495 -5.28 21.90 -36.81
C LEU A 495 -4.23 21.53 -37.87
N THR A 496 -4.47 21.87 -39.15
CA THR A 496 -3.47 21.70 -40.23
C THR A 496 -2.66 22.99 -40.40
N LEU A 497 -1.33 22.87 -40.55
CA LEU A 497 -0.41 24.01 -40.56
C LEU A 497 0.60 23.97 -41.73
N GLU A 498 0.12 24.19 -42.96
CA GLU A 498 1.01 24.14 -44.13
C GLU A 498 2.13 25.20 -44.06
N ASN A 499 3.37 24.77 -44.23
CA ASN A 499 4.60 25.60 -44.21
C ASN A 499 4.94 26.22 -42.84
N ALA A 500 4.52 25.60 -41.73
CA ALA A 500 4.91 26.02 -40.39
C ALA A 500 6.44 25.97 -40.17
N LYS A 501 6.93 26.80 -39.23
CA LYS A 501 8.35 26.84 -38.84
C LYS A 501 8.51 26.58 -37.34
N PRO A 502 9.58 25.88 -36.90
CA PRO A 502 9.82 25.61 -35.49
C PRO A 502 9.83 26.85 -34.61
N GLY A 503 9.25 26.75 -33.42
CA GLY A 503 9.09 27.85 -32.46
C GLY A 503 7.76 28.62 -32.59
N LEU A 504 6.73 28.04 -33.21
CA LEU A 504 5.44 28.68 -33.40
C LEU A 504 4.55 28.51 -32.15
N SER A 505 4.55 29.51 -31.28
CA SER A 505 3.67 29.51 -30.11
C SER A 505 2.20 29.75 -30.50
N THR A 506 1.30 28.97 -29.92
CA THR A 506 -0.13 28.95 -30.29
C THR A 506 -0.99 28.88 -29.03
N GLU A 507 -1.86 29.87 -28.88
CA GLU A 507 -2.91 29.90 -27.87
C GLU A 507 -4.17 29.25 -28.48
N VAL A 508 -4.68 28.22 -27.80
CA VAL A 508 -5.83 27.42 -28.24
C VAL A 508 -6.94 27.55 -27.21
N THR A 509 -8.17 27.75 -27.67
CA THR A 509 -9.40 27.70 -26.86
C THR A 509 -10.31 26.63 -27.41
N ILE A 510 -10.71 25.68 -26.57
CA ILE A 510 -11.54 24.51 -26.92
C ILE A 510 -12.81 24.53 -26.05
N PRO A 511 -14.02 24.39 -26.62
CA PRO A 511 -15.24 24.22 -25.84
C PRO A 511 -15.33 22.81 -25.25
N TYR A 512 -15.90 22.70 -24.05
CA TYR A 512 -16.21 21.44 -23.39
C TYR A 512 -17.70 21.34 -23.05
N VAL A 513 -18.19 20.13 -22.79
CA VAL A 513 -19.54 19.87 -22.28
C VAL A 513 -19.48 19.88 -20.76
N PRO A 514 -20.10 20.87 -20.07
CA PRO A 514 -20.17 20.83 -18.61
C PRO A 514 -21.00 19.62 -18.17
N SER A 515 -20.43 18.80 -17.29
CA SER A 515 -21.06 17.63 -16.70
C SER A 515 -20.51 17.42 -15.29
N ASP A 516 -21.38 17.01 -14.38
CA ASP A 516 -21.09 16.66 -12.98
C ASP A 516 -20.22 15.39 -12.86
N GLN A 517 -20.13 14.60 -13.93
CA GLN A 517 -19.25 13.44 -14.04
C GLN A 517 -17.76 13.81 -14.08
N PHE A 518 -17.41 15.06 -14.35
CA PHE A 518 -16.02 15.55 -14.38
C PHE A 518 -15.67 16.32 -13.11
N GLU A 519 -14.47 16.10 -12.57
CA GLU A 519 -13.96 16.88 -11.43
C GLU A 519 -13.83 18.37 -11.82
N PRO A 520 -14.49 19.32 -11.11
CA PRO A 520 -14.44 20.74 -11.45
C PRO A 520 -13.00 21.25 -11.53
N GLY A 521 -12.66 21.96 -12.61
CA GLY A 521 -11.30 22.46 -12.84
C GLY A 521 -10.26 21.40 -13.24
N SER A 522 -10.60 20.11 -13.39
CA SER A 522 -9.72 19.09 -13.98
C SER A 522 -9.63 19.14 -15.51
N ILE A 523 -10.43 20.00 -16.13
CA ILE A 523 -10.56 20.11 -17.58
C ILE A 523 -9.37 20.90 -18.15
N GLY A 524 -8.45 20.19 -18.79
CA GLY A 524 -7.25 20.74 -19.45
C GLY A 524 -7.29 20.60 -20.97
N VAL A 525 -6.34 21.25 -21.66
CA VAL A 525 -6.05 20.99 -23.07
C VAL A 525 -4.98 19.91 -23.20
N TYR A 526 -5.23 18.94 -24.07
CA TYR A 526 -4.35 17.82 -24.37
C TYR A 526 -4.04 17.82 -25.87
N VAL A 527 -2.83 17.39 -26.24
CA VAL A 527 -2.41 17.17 -27.63
C VAL A 527 -2.12 15.69 -27.86
N ARG A 528 -2.54 15.15 -29.00
CA ARG A 528 -2.22 13.77 -29.41
C ARG A 528 -0.96 13.78 -30.26
N TYR A 529 0.04 13.02 -29.86
CA TYR A 529 1.34 12.89 -30.53
C TYR A 529 1.79 11.43 -30.52
N ASN A 530 2.15 10.89 -31.68
CA ASN A 530 2.62 9.51 -31.85
C ASN A 530 1.74 8.48 -31.10
N GLU A 531 0.44 8.53 -31.36
CA GLU A 531 -0.62 7.73 -30.71
C GLU A 531 -0.81 7.89 -29.19
N THR A 532 -0.16 8.88 -28.56
CA THR A 532 -0.28 9.17 -27.12
C THR A 532 -0.86 10.56 -26.85
N TRP A 533 -1.57 10.72 -25.73
CA TRP A 533 -2.08 12.02 -25.25
C TRP A 533 -1.10 12.67 -24.27
N LEU A 534 -0.78 13.94 -24.51
CA LEU A 534 0.11 14.76 -23.68
C LEU A 534 -0.66 15.96 -23.13
N HIS A 535 -0.67 16.14 -21.81
CA HIS A 535 -1.30 17.31 -21.19
C HIS A 535 -0.48 18.58 -21.45
N ILE A 536 -1.13 19.64 -21.91
CA ILE A 536 -0.54 20.98 -22.05
C ILE A 536 -0.75 21.79 -20.75
N GLY A 537 -1.98 21.84 -20.26
CA GLY A 537 -2.46 22.75 -19.21
C GLY A 537 -3.78 23.40 -19.63
N GLY A 538 -4.35 24.29 -18.82
CA GLY A 538 -5.42 25.18 -19.28
C GLY A 538 -6.11 26.00 -18.18
N GLU A 539 -6.53 27.22 -18.52
CA GLU A 539 -7.45 28.01 -17.70
C GLU A 539 -8.89 27.79 -18.21
N THR A 540 -9.81 27.42 -17.31
CA THR A 540 -11.22 27.19 -17.63
C THR A 540 -12.05 28.46 -17.44
N ASN A 541 -13.00 28.68 -18.35
CA ASN A 541 -14.02 29.71 -18.29
C ASN A 541 -15.40 29.03 -18.27
N GLU A 542 -15.99 28.99 -17.08
CA GLU A 542 -17.30 28.38 -16.80
C GLU A 542 -18.48 29.17 -17.41
N THR A 543 -18.29 30.44 -17.78
CA THR A 543 -19.37 31.26 -18.39
C THR A 543 -19.59 30.90 -19.86
N ASP A 544 -18.50 30.60 -20.60
CA ASP A 544 -18.53 30.26 -22.02
C ASP A 544 -18.35 28.75 -22.30
N ASN A 545 -18.15 27.95 -21.25
CA ASN A 545 -17.78 26.51 -21.28
C ASN A 545 -16.58 26.22 -22.20
N THR A 546 -15.48 26.95 -21.98
CA THR A 546 -14.24 26.79 -22.75
C THR A 546 -13.02 26.62 -21.84
N VAL A 547 -12.03 25.86 -22.29
CA VAL A 547 -10.68 25.84 -21.72
C VAL A 547 -9.69 26.48 -22.69
N THR A 548 -8.80 27.36 -22.18
CA THR A 548 -7.77 28.06 -22.96
C THR A 548 -6.37 27.67 -22.48
N ALA A 549 -5.49 27.28 -23.40
CA ALA A 549 -4.11 26.89 -23.10
C ALA A 549 -3.10 27.51 -24.08
N LEU A 550 -1.85 27.64 -23.63
CA LEU A 550 -0.74 28.12 -24.44
C LEU A 550 0.24 26.98 -24.77
N ILE A 551 0.35 26.65 -26.05
CA ILE A 551 1.37 25.75 -26.56
C ILE A 551 2.61 26.60 -26.91
N GLU A 552 3.76 26.33 -26.29
CA GLU A 552 4.99 27.11 -26.55
C GLU A 552 5.52 26.90 -27.97
N ASN A 553 5.41 25.69 -28.50
CA ASN A 553 5.78 25.36 -29.88
C ASN A 553 4.84 24.29 -30.45
N VAL A 554 3.91 24.68 -31.32
CA VAL A 554 2.89 23.75 -31.85
C VAL A 554 3.45 22.79 -32.89
N THR A 555 4.57 23.13 -33.55
CA THR A 555 5.13 22.30 -34.64
C THR A 555 5.78 21.01 -34.16
N ASP A 556 6.11 20.91 -32.87
CA ASP A 556 6.76 19.72 -32.31
C ASP A 556 5.77 18.55 -32.15
N TYR A 557 4.47 18.82 -32.34
CA TYR A 557 3.37 17.86 -32.26
C TYR A 557 2.72 17.57 -33.63
N LEU A 558 3.31 18.01 -34.74
CA LEU A 558 2.82 17.71 -36.10
C LEU A 558 3.01 16.22 -36.44
N ASP A 559 1.99 15.64 -37.07
CA ASP A 559 2.04 14.31 -37.68
C ASP A 559 2.55 14.33 -39.14
N ASP A 560 2.60 13.15 -39.77
CA ASP A 560 3.06 12.96 -41.16
C ASP A 560 2.16 13.67 -42.21
N ASP A 561 0.93 14.08 -41.84
CA ASP A 561 -0.01 14.81 -42.71
C ASP A 561 -0.07 16.33 -42.39
N GLU A 562 0.96 16.88 -41.70
CA GLU A 562 1.07 18.27 -41.21
C GLU A 562 -0.13 18.72 -40.32
N GLN A 563 -0.69 17.78 -39.54
CA GLN A 563 -1.81 18.02 -38.61
C GLN A 563 -1.41 17.88 -37.14
N VAL A 564 -2.15 18.59 -36.27
CA VAL A 564 -2.10 18.45 -34.81
C VAL A 564 -3.53 18.18 -34.32
N THR A 565 -3.73 17.09 -33.58
CA THR A 565 -5.02 16.77 -32.92
C THR A 565 -4.98 17.22 -31.47
N LEU A 566 -6.00 17.96 -31.04
CA LEU A 566 -6.13 18.59 -29.72
C LEU A 566 -7.48 18.22 -29.11
N ALA A 567 -7.58 18.06 -27.79
CA ALA A 567 -8.85 17.82 -27.11
C ALA A 567 -8.94 18.56 -25.76
N ALA A 568 -10.16 18.87 -25.34
CA ALA A 568 -10.47 19.14 -23.94
C ALA A 568 -10.76 17.80 -23.25
N MET A 569 -10.03 17.48 -22.18
CA MET A 569 -10.21 16.25 -21.41
C MET A 569 -10.30 16.57 -19.93
N GLY A 570 -11.18 15.86 -19.21
CA GLY A 570 -11.43 16.04 -17.78
C GLY A 570 -11.38 14.72 -17.04
N LEU A 571 -11.16 14.76 -15.72
CA LEU A 571 -11.13 13.57 -14.89
C LEU A 571 -12.53 13.11 -14.52
N LEU A 572 -12.88 11.89 -14.91
CA LEU A 572 -14.06 11.19 -14.44
C LEU A 572 -14.00 11.02 -12.92
N CYS A 573 -15.10 11.36 -12.28
CA CYS A 573 -15.14 11.64 -10.87
C CYS A 573 -16.41 11.06 -10.22
N THR A 574 -16.31 10.70 -8.95
CA THR A 574 -17.36 10.03 -8.16
C THR A 574 -17.95 10.89 -7.03
N TYR A 575 -17.31 12.00 -6.68
CA TYR A 575 -17.62 12.86 -5.52
C TYR A 575 -17.26 14.33 -5.83
N CYS A 576 -17.95 14.93 -6.80
CA CYS A 576 -17.36 16.01 -7.61
C CYS A 576 -17.71 17.43 -7.16
N LEU A 577 -18.95 17.64 -6.69
CA LEU A 577 -19.44 18.97 -6.31
C LEU A 577 -19.24 19.25 -4.82
N ASN A 578 -19.45 18.23 -3.96
CA ASN A 578 -19.32 18.29 -2.51
C ASN A 578 -18.49 17.10 -2.00
N THR A 579 -17.95 17.23 -0.80
CA THR A 579 -17.48 16.09 0.00
C THR A 579 -18.62 15.08 0.27
N SER A 580 -18.26 13.80 0.41
CA SER A 580 -19.16 12.77 0.93
C SER A 580 -18.70 12.33 2.32
N PHE A 581 -19.64 12.19 3.25
CA PHE A 581 -19.38 11.76 4.63
C PHE A 581 -20.27 10.56 4.91
N GLU A 582 -19.71 9.35 4.72
CA GLU A 582 -20.49 8.12 4.62
C GLU A 582 -20.23 7.20 5.80
N LEU A 583 -21.30 6.75 6.47
CA LEU A 583 -21.24 5.70 7.50
C LEU A 583 -21.10 4.33 6.83
N ILE A 584 -19.87 3.81 6.79
CA ILE A 584 -19.51 2.58 6.06
C ILE A 584 -19.45 1.33 6.96
N TYR A 585 -19.51 1.51 8.28
CA TYR A 585 -19.75 0.42 9.25
C TYR A 585 -20.40 0.95 10.54
N GLU A 586 -21.38 0.20 11.05
CA GLU A 586 -21.92 0.32 12.40
C GLU A 586 -22.11 -1.10 12.99
N PRO A 587 -21.66 -1.38 14.23
CA PRO A 587 -21.86 -2.68 14.87
C PRO A 587 -23.35 -2.93 15.20
N ALA A 588 -23.75 -4.20 15.22
CA ALA A 588 -25.14 -4.62 15.39
C ALA A 588 -25.81 -4.21 16.74
N GLU A 589 -25.02 -3.91 17.78
CA GLU A 589 -25.51 -3.39 19.06
C GLU A 589 -25.58 -1.84 19.10
N GLY A 590 -25.16 -1.17 18.01
CA GLY A 590 -24.92 0.27 17.93
C GLY A 590 -23.61 0.68 18.60
N SER A 591 -23.12 1.90 18.34
CA SER A 591 -22.02 2.47 19.12
C SER A 591 -22.06 4.00 19.21
N ARG A 592 -21.34 4.51 20.21
CA ARG A 592 -21.05 5.93 20.47
C ARG A 592 -19.58 6.29 20.20
N GLU A 593 -18.75 5.29 19.94
CA GLU A 593 -17.36 5.45 19.53
C GLU A 593 -17.34 5.55 18.00
N ALA A 594 -16.64 6.54 17.43
CA ALA A 594 -16.55 6.71 15.99
C ALA A 594 -15.13 6.94 15.48
N ILE A 595 -14.83 6.33 14.34
CA ILE A 595 -13.64 6.56 13.54
C ILE A 595 -14.04 7.38 12.32
N LEU A 596 -13.20 8.35 11.93
CA LEU A 596 -13.27 9.02 10.65
C LEU A 596 -12.03 8.71 9.81
N LEU A 597 -12.23 8.09 8.65
CA LEU A 597 -11.16 7.75 7.70
C LEU A 597 -11.12 8.76 6.54
N ILE A 598 -9.96 9.36 6.29
CA ILE A 598 -9.75 10.38 5.25
C ILE A 598 -8.60 9.95 4.34
N HIS A 599 -8.86 9.86 3.05
CA HIS A 599 -7.92 9.35 2.04
C HIS A 599 -6.87 10.40 1.62
N GLY A 600 -5.83 9.96 0.89
CA GLY A 600 -4.81 10.86 0.33
C GLY A 600 -5.21 11.50 -1.01
N LEU A 601 -4.30 12.33 -1.55
CA LEU A 601 -4.36 12.77 -2.96
C LEU A 601 -4.39 11.53 -3.86
N ALA A 602 -5.09 11.62 -5.00
CA ALA A 602 -5.17 10.54 -5.99
C ALA A 602 -5.69 9.22 -5.41
N SER A 603 -6.71 9.34 -4.58
CA SER A 603 -7.26 8.22 -3.83
C SER A 603 -8.77 8.39 -3.59
N SER A 604 -9.36 7.48 -2.84
CA SER A 604 -10.78 7.49 -2.47
C SER A 604 -10.96 6.81 -1.11
N PRO A 605 -12.16 6.89 -0.49
CA PRO A 605 -12.45 6.15 0.75
C PRO A 605 -12.05 4.67 0.70
N ARG A 606 -12.13 4.06 -0.50
CA ARG A 606 -11.74 2.67 -0.77
C ARG A 606 -10.28 2.32 -0.49
N ILE A 607 -9.40 3.30 -0.29
CA ILE A 607 -8.02 3.02 0.18
C ILE A 607 -8.02 2.34 1.55
N TYR A 608 -9.12 2.42 2.30
CA TYR A 608 -9.32 1.73 3.57
C TYR A 608 -10.22 0.47 3.47
N ASP A 609 -10.58 -0.02 2.27
CA ASP A 609 -11.47 -1.19 2.09
C ASP A 609 -11.01 -2.39 2.97
N ASP A 610 -9.70 -2.70 2.96
CA ASP A 610 -9.09 -3.75 3.80
C ASP A 610 -9.32 -3.50 5.31
N VAL A 611 -9.04 -2.29 5.80
CA VAL A 611 -9.18 -1.91 7.23
C VAL A 611 -10.65 -2.03 7.66
N VAL A 612 -11.56 -1.58 6.79
CA VAL A 612 -13.01 -1.62 7.03
C VAL A 612 -13.53 -3.05 7.02
N ASN A 613 -12.96 -3.93 6.21
CA ASN A 613 -13.27 -5.36 6.23
C ASN A 613 -12.74 -6.02 7.51
N ASP A 614 -11.49 -5.79 7.91
CA ASP A 614 -10.96 -6.33 9.18
C ASP A 614 -11.75 -5.84 10.40
N ILE A 615 -12.25 -4.59 10.37
CA ILE A 615 -13.19 -4.00 11.35
C ILE A 615 -14.53 -4.75 11.39
N ARG A 616 -15.16 -4.97 10.23
CA ARG A 616 -16.44 -5.71 10.09
C ARG A 616 -16.31 -7.14 10.61
N LEU A 617 -15.24 -7.83 10.21
CA LEU A 617 -15.03 -9.25 10.42
C LEU A 617 -14.62 -9.59 11.86
N THR A 618 -13.94 -8.66 12.55
CA THR A 618 -13.72 -8.75 14.00
C THR A 618 -14.87 -8.15 14.83
N ASN A 619 -15.93 -7.63 14.18
CA ASN A 619 -17.11 -7.01 14.78
C ASN A 619 -16.75 -5.98 15.87
N GLN A 620 -15.98 -4.96 15.48
CA GLN A 620 -15.51 -3.95 16.42
C GLN A 620 -16.65 -3.08 16.97
N PRO A 621 -16.59 -2.63 18.24
CA PRO A 621 -17.66 -1.90 18.92
C PRO A 621 -17.66 -0.38 18.62
N PHE A 622 -17.32 0.02 17.39
CA PHE A 622 -17.25 1.44 16.98
C PHE A 622 -17.78 1.64 15.56
N LYS A 623 -18.34 2.83 15.29
CA LYS A 623 -18.74 3.25 13.94
C LYS A 623 -17.52 3.62 13.10
N VAL A 624 -17.60 3.45 11.78
CA VAL A 624 -16.63 4.00 10.83
C VAL A 624 -17.34 4.89 9.82
N TYR A 625 -16.96 6.16 9.81
CA TYR A 625 -17.27 7.10 8.75
C TYR A 625 -16.06 7.24 7.82
N ALA A 626 -16.28 7.51 6.54
CA ALA A 626 -15.22 7.92 5.64
C ALA A 626 -15.57 9.23 4.93
N LEU A 627 -14.54 10.06 4.70
CA LEU A 627 -14.64 11.29 3.92
C LEU A 627 -14.12 11.07 2.49
N GLY A 628 -15.00 11.17 1.50
CA GLY A 628 -14.63 11.43 0.11
C GLY A 628 -14.54 12.94 -0.12
N TYR A 629 -13.53 13.41 -0.85
CA TYR A 629 -13.40 14.84 -1.17
C TYR A 629 -12.83 15.11 -2.58
N PRO A 630 -13.21 16.22 -3.24
CA PRO A 630 -12.64 16.64 -4.52
C PRO A 630 -11.21 17.19 -4.34
N SER A 631 -10.30 16.79 -5.23
CA SER A 631 -8.90 17.23 -5.22
C SER A 631 -8.68 18.58 -5.91
N SER A 632 -9.70 19.15 -6.55
CA SER A 632 -9.64 20.51 -7.12
C SER A 632 -9.77 21.63 -6.08
N LYS A 633 -10.56 21.41 -5.01
CA LYS A 633 -10.69 22.33 -3.87
C LYS A 633 -9.43 22.35 -3.01
N SER A 634 -9.08 23.47 -2.38
CA SER A 634 -7.91 23.54 -1.49
C SER A 634 -8.14 22.87 -0.14
N VAL A 635 -7.05 22.76 0.64
CA VAL A 635 -7.11 22.19 2.00
C VAL A 635 -8.11 22.93 2.90
N ASP A 636 -8.24 24.26 2.73
CA ASP A 636 -9.21 25.08 3.47
C ASP A 636 -10.68 24.83 3.10
N GLU A 637 -10.97 24.69 1.80
CA GLU A 637 -12.33 24.51 1.29
C GLU A 637 -12.86 23.11 1.66
N ASN A 638 -12.04 22.07 1.46
CA ASN A 638 -12.37 20.71 1.92
C ASN A 638 -12.45 20.63 3.46
N ALA A 639 -11.71 21.46 4.20
CA ALA A 639 -11.83 21.54 5.65
C ALA A 639 -13.15 22.20 6.11
N GLU A 640 -13.64 23.26 5.45
CA GLU A 640 -14.92 23.90 5.79
C GLU A 640 -16.11 22.94 5.66
N GLU A 641 -16.11 22.09 4.64
CA GLU A 641 -17.14 21.05 4.49
C GLU A 641 -17.00 19.96 5.54
N LEU A 642 -15.77 19.49 5.84
CA LEU A 642 -15.54 18.53 6.91
C LEU A 642 -16.01 19.05 8.28
N ILE A 643 -15.78 20.34 8.60
CA ILE A 643 -16.31 20.98 9.82
C ILE A 643 -17.85 20.90 9.85
N SER A 644 -18.48 21.17 8.70
CA SER A 644 -19.94 21.15 8.57
C SER A 644 -20.50 19.73 8.78
N HIS A 645 -19.88 18.71 8.18
CA HIS A 645 -20.24 17.31 8.39
C HIS A 645 -20.01 16.85 9.84
N LEU A 646 -18.87 17.18 10.44
CA LEU A 646 -18.56 16.82 11.83
C LEU A 646 -19.51 17.48 12.83
N GLN A 647 -19.94 18.72 12.58
CA GLN A 647 -20.92 19.38 13.44
C GLN A 647 -22.34 18.82 13.27
N LEU A 648 -22.75 18.49 12.04
CA LEU A 648 -24.05 17.86 11.75
C LEU A 648 -24.18 16.51 12.47
N HIS A 649 -23.18 15.64 12.33
CA HIS A 649 -23.17 14.30 12.94
C HIS A 649 -22.64 14.29 14.38
N SER A 650 -22.39 15.46 15.00
CA SER A 650 -21.79 15.57 16.34
C SER A 650 -22.61 14.93 17.47
N ASN A 651 -23.88 14.58 17.22
CA ASN A 651 -24.75 13.85 18.13
C ASN A 651 -24.72 12.32 17.94
N GLU A 652 -24.01 11.81 16.92
CA GLU A 652 -23.97 10.38 16.59
C GLU A 652 -22.83 9.61 17.27
N PHE A 653 -21.85 10.33 17.81
CA PHE A 653 -20.72 9.81 18.57
C PHE A 653 -20.45 10.67 19.82
N ASP A 654 -19.73 10.13 20.78
CA ASP A 654 -19.29 10.79 22.02
C ASP A 654 -17.76 10.84 22.17
N ASN A 655 -17.04 9.95 21.46
CA ASN A 655 -15.61 10.06 21.16
C ASN A 655 -15.37 9.91 19.65
N LEU A 656 -14.36 10.62 19.13
CA LEU A 656 -13.99 10.64 17.72
C LEU A 656 -12.48 10.42 17.53
N TYR A 657 -12.15 9.45 16.67
CA TYR A 657 -10.79 9.06 16.30
C TYR A 657 -10.57 9.36 14.82
N VAL A 658 -9.72 10.33 14.49
CA VAL A 658 -9.52 10.80 13.10
C VAL A 658 -8.26 10.16 12.51
N VAL A 659 -8.38 9.56 11.32
CA VAL A 659 -7.29 8.92 10.58
C VAL A 659 -7.16 9.60 9.22
N GLY A 660 -6.00 10.19 8.95
CA GLY A 660 -5.73 10.92 7.72
C GLY A 660 -4.47 10.43 7.01
N HIS A 661 -4.62 9.91 5.79
CA HIS A 661 -3.50 9.59 4.90
C HIS A 661 -3.12 10.79 4.05
N SER A 662 -1.84 11.10 3.96
CA SER A 662 -1.30 12.11 3.05
C SER A 662 -2.04 13.45 3.19
N LEU A 663 -2.48 14.03 2.07
CA LEU A 663 -3.38 15.19 1.99
C LEU A 663 -4.59 15.15 2.94
N GLY A 664 -5.24 14.00 3.13
CA GLY A 664 -6.38 13.85 4.03
C GLY A 664 -6.04 14.18 5.48
N GLY A 665 -4.80 13.93 5.90
CA GLY A 665 -4.28 14.34 7.20
C GLY A 665 -4.04 15.86 7.31
N MET A 666 -3.84 16.57 6.19
CA MET A 666 -3.80 18.04 6.21
C MET A 666 -5.21 18.63 6.35
N ILE A 667 -6.19 18.08 5.62
CA ILE A 667 -7.61 18.47 5.71
C ILE A 667 -8.14 18.22 7.13
N ALA A 668 -7.84 17.06 7.71
CA ALA A 668 -8.15 16.73 9.11
C ALA A 668 -7.64 17.79 10.09
N GLN A 669 -6.33 18.08 10.07
CA GLN A 669 -5.72 19.05 10.97
C GLN A 669 -6.30 20.45 10.79
N GLN A 670 -6.50 20.89 9.54
CA GLN A 670 -7.04 22.22 9.23
C GLN A 670 -8.48 22.37 9.74
N ALA A 671 -9.34 21.35 9.57
CA ALA A 671 -10.72 21.35 10.05
C ALA A 671 -10.81 21.42 11.58
N LEU A 672 -9.99 20.64 12.27
CA LEU A 672 -9.90 20.65 13.74
C LEU A 672 -9.40 22.01 14.26
N TYR A 673 -8.28 22.51 13.72
CA TYR A 673 -7.64 23.72 14.23
C TYR A 673 -8.46 25.00 13.94
N LYS A 674 -9.08 25.10 12.76
CA LYS A 674 -9.99 26.21 12.44
C LYS A 674 -11.19 26.24 13.38
N SER A 675 -11.80 25.09 13.64
CA SER A 675 -12.92 24.99 14.57
C SER A 675 -12.54 25.34 16.00
N TYR A 676 -11.32 24.96 16.42
CA TYR A 676 -10.78 25.35 17.74
C TYR A 676 -10.66 26.87 17.86
N LEU A 677 -10.08 27.57 16.87
CA LEU A 677 -10.00 29.03 16.87
C LEU A 677 -11.39 29.70 16.88
N GLU A 678 -12.34 29.15 16.13
CA GLU A 678 -13.72 29.67 16.10
C GLU A 678 -14.50 29.37 17.39
N ASN A 679 -14.16 28.32 18.14
CA ASN A 679 -14.71 28.06 19.48
C ASN A 679 -14.12 29.00 20.54
N GLU A 680 -12.86 29.43 20.41
CA GLU A 680 -12.27 30.44 21.30
C GLU A 680 -12.95 31.82 21.13
N GLU A 681 -13.42 32.14 19.92
CA GLU A 681 -14.23 33.36 19.67
C GLU A 681 -15.72 33.16 20.02
N TYR A 682 -16.28 31.97 19.74
CA TYR A 682 -17.69 31.62 19.99
C TYR A 682 -17.82 30.30 20.79
N PRO A 683 -17.67 30.33 22.12
CA PRO A 683 -17.66 29.13 22.96
C PRO A 683 -18.87 28.22 22.76
N GLY A 684 -18.61 26.98 22.35
CA GLY A 684 -19.64 25.96 22.08
C GLY A 684 -20.26 25.98 20.69
N LYS A 685 -19.69 26.73 19.72
CA LYS A 685 -20.13 26.73 18.32
C LYS A 685 -20.00 25.35 17.66
N TYR A 686 -18.88 24.68 17.90
CA TYR A 686 -18.59 23.33 17.44
C TYR A 686 -18.52 22.37 18.63
N THR A 687 -19.53 21.51 18.75
CA THR A 687 -19.74 20.57 19.87
C THR A 687 -19.04 19.22 19.69
N TYR A 688 -18.40 18.99 18.54
CA TYR A 688 -17.63 17.77 18.28
C TYR A 688 -16.17 17.84 18.75
N LEU A 689 -15.62 19.03 19.02
CA LEU A 689 -14.20 19.16 19.40
C LEU A 689 -13.88 18.48 20.73
N ASP A 690 -14.73 18.69 21.74
CA ASP A 690 -14.66 18.03 23.06
C ASP A 690 -14.78 16.49 22.98
N LYS A 691 -15.11 15.95 21.78
CA LYS A 691 -15.23 14.52 21.48
C LYS A 691 -13.99 13.95 20.78
N VAL A 692 -13.14 14.79 20.17
CA VAL A 692 -11.91 14.31 19.52
C VAL A 692 -10.98 13.73 20.57
N ARG A 693 -10.39 12.57 20.27
CA ARG A 693 -9.39 11.91 21.12
C ARG A 693 -8.04 11.80 20.43
N LYS A 694 -8.05 11.38 19.16
CA LYS A 694 -6.83 11.08 18.40
C LYS A 694 -6.85 11.64 16.99
N ALA A 695 -5.66 12.04 16.52
CA ALA A 695 -5.34 12.28 15.13
C ALA A 695 -4.19 11.34 14.71
N ILE A 696 -4.51 10.33 13.88
CA ILE A 696 -3.55 9.36 13.33
C ILE A 696 -3.17 9.82 11.93
N LEU A 697 -1.91 10.22 11.74
CA LEU A 697 -1.40 10.92 10.56
C LEU A 697 -0.42 10.03 9.80
N ILE A 698 -0.84 9.56 8.62
CA ILE A 698 -0.13 8.55 7.83
C ILE A 698 0.53 9.23 6.63
N GLY A 699 1.85 9.44 6.67
CA GLY A 699 2.62 10.02 5.56
C GLY A 699 2.21 11.45 5.18
N VAL A 700 1.76 12.27 6.12
CA VAL A 700 1.21 13.61 5.85
C VAL A 700 2.31 14.63 5.51
N PRO A 701 2.26 15.37 4.40
CA PRO A 701 3.32 16.31 4.03
C PRO A 701 3.20 17.69 4.72
N ASN A 702 3.41 17.74 6.03
CA ASN A 702 3.24 18.98 6.82
C ASN A 702 4.31 20.05 6.51
N GLU A 703 5.57 19.64 6.28
CA GLU A 703 6.63 20.51 5.71
C GLU A 703 6.58 20.56 4.17
N GLY A 704 5.53 19.98 3.58
CA GLY A 704 5.33 19.88 2.13
C GLY A 704 6.17 18.79 1.49
N THR A 705 6.22 18.80 0.17
CA THR A 705 7.13 17.96 -0.60
C THR A 705 7.61 18.64 -1.90
N PRO A 706 8.93 18.84 -2.07
CA PRO A 706 9.50 19.33 -3.33
C PRO A 706 9.50 18.25 -4.44
N ILE A 707 9.18 16.99 -4.10
CA ILE A 707 9.22 15.86 -5.02
C ILE A 707 8.09 15.99 -6.05
N ILE A 708 6.90 16.46 -5.66
CA ILE A 708 5.73 16.58 -6.55
C ILE A 708 6.01 17.44 -7.80
N ARG A 709 6.70 18.59 -7.67
CA ARG A 709 7.06 19.41 -8.85
C ARG A 709 8.03 18.73 -9.80
N THR A 710 8.85 17.80 -9.30
CA THR A 710 9.74 16.98 -10.14
C THR A 710 8.94 16.00 -11.02
N TYR A 711 7.68 15.74 -10.69
CA TYR A 711 6.80 14.78 -11.37
C TYR A 711 5.81 15.43 -12.32
N GLU A 712 5.77 16.76 -12.44
CA GLU A 712 4.96 17.45 -13.46
C GLU A 712 5.22 16.87 -14.88
N ASN A 713 6.47 16.48 -15.16
CA ASN A 713 6.87 15.81 -16.41
C ASN A 713 6.60 14.29 -16.44
N LEU A 714 6.35 13.65 -15.29
CA LEU A 714 6.01 12.23 -15.20
C LEU A 714 4.50 12.01 -15.33
N PHE A 715 3.69 12.83 -14.65
CA PHE A 715 2.23 12.80 -14.76
C PHE A 715 1.75 13.18 -16.17
N ARG A 716 2.48 14.04 -16.90
CA ARG A 716 2.27 14.29 -18.34
C ARG A 716 2.45 13.06 -19.24
N ASN A 717 3.12 12.01 -18.77
CA ASN A 717 3.31 10.75 -19.53
C ASN A 717 2.36 9.64 -19.06
N LEU A 718 2.09 9.56 -17.75
CA LEU A 718 1.23 8.54 -17.10
C LEU A 718 -0.24 8.54 -17.56
N ILE A 719 -0.68 9.57 -18.30
CA ILE A 719 -2.00 9.64 -18.95
C ILE A 719 -2.24 8.45 -19.89
N ASN A 720 -1.16 7.88 -20.43
CA ASN A 720 -1.19 6.77 -21.39
C ASN A 720 -0.92 5.40 -20.74
N GLU A 721 -0.82 5.33 -19.42
CA GLU A 721 -0.65 4.09 -18.67
C GLU A 721 -1.97 3.67 -18.03
N LYS A 722 -2.33 2.38 -18.17
CA LYS A 722 -3.47 1.75 -17.47
C LYS A 722 -3.21 1.78 -15.95
N THR A 723 -3.61 2.86 -15.30
CA THR A 723 -3.33 3.14 -13.89
C THR A 723 -4.60 3.55 -13.15
N GLY A 724 -4.64 3.26 -11.85
CA GLY A 724 -5.74 3.60 -10.96
C GLY A 724 -6.06 5.10 -10.91
N PRO A 725 -7.22 5.48 -10.37
CA PRO A 725 -7.84 6.76 -10.70
C PRO A 725 -7.26 7.97 -9.94
N LYS A 726 -7.39 9.17 -10.56
CA LYS A 726 -7.30 10.53 -9.96
C LYS A 726 -5.94 11.25 -9.76
N MET A 727 -4.94 11.21 -10.66
CA MET A 727 -3.77 12.13 -10.53
C MET A 727 -3.36 12.91 -11.79
N PHE A 728 -4.26 13.74 -12.34
CA PHE A 728 -3.95 14.51 -13.55
C PHE A 728 -4.34 16.00 -13.55
N ASN A 729 -5.05 16.52 -12.52
CA ASN A 729 -5.18 17.97 -12.35
C ASN A 729 -3.89 18.55 -11.73
N ILE A 730 -2.87 18.73 -12.58
CA ILE A 730 -1.55 19.26 -12.19
C ILE A 730 -1.65 20.74 -11.77
N ASP A 731 -2.62 21.47 -12.31
CA ASP A 731 -2.85 22.91 -12.06
C ASP A 731 -3.75 23.17 -10.84
N ALA A 732 -4.19 22.12 -10.12
CA ALA A 732 -5.03 22.24 -8.94
C ALA A 732 -4.34 22.99 -7.78
N LYS A 733 -5.09 23.90 -7.14
CA LYS A 733 -4.70 24.66 -5.94
C LYS A 733 -4.14 23.77 -4.81
N ILE A 734 -4.62 22.52 -4.72
CA ILE A 734 -4.18 21.49 -3.78
C ILE A 734 -2.72 21.07 -3.97
N ILE A 735 -2.20 21.10 -5.20
CA ILE A 735 -0.82 20.71 -5.53
C ILE A 735 0.16 21.74 -4.96
N ASP A 736 -0.20 23.02 -4.99
CA ASP A 736 0.61 24.09 -4.42
C ASP A 736 0.55 24.10 -2.87
N ASP A 737 -0.60 23.78 -2.26
CA ASP A 737 -0.71 23.47 -0.82
C ASP A 737 0.24 22.30 -0.43
N LEU A 738 0.26 21.21 -1.21
CA LEU A 738 1.09 20.03 -0.95
C LEU A 738 2.59 20.26 -1.16
N VAL A 739 2.98 21.08 -2.14
CA VAL A 739 4.39 21.42 -2.37
C VAL A 739 4.93 22.35 -1.29
N LYS A 740 4.13 23.34 -0.86
CA LYS A 740 4.52 24.29 0.21
C LYS A 740 4.48 23.66 1.59
N GLY A 741 3.56 22.71 1.81
CA GLY A 741 3.24 22.20 3.13
C GLY A 741 2.36 23.14 3.93
N ARG A 742 1.83 22.60 5.03
CA ARG A 742 1.07 23.36 6.02
C ARG A 742 1.26 22.75 7.41
N VAL A 743 2.18 23.33 8.18
CA VAL A 743 2.39 22.97 9.59
C VAL A 743 1.26 23.57 10.43
N THR A 744 0.24 22.75 10.71
CA THR A 744 -0.97 23.15 11.43
C THR A 744 -0.78 22.91 12.94
N PRO A 745 -1.07 23.89 13.84
CA PRO A 745 -0.90 23.71 15.28
C PRO A 745 -1.71 22.54 15.86
N ARG A 746 -1.14 21.88 16.87
CA ARG A 746 -1.83 20.82 17.64
C ARG A 746 -2.96 21.43 18.48
N LEU A 747 -4.06 20.71 18.61
CA LEU A 747 -5.11 21.03 19.59
C LEU A 747 -4.66 20.60 21.00
N PRO A 748 -5.12 21.28 22.07
CA PRO A 748 -5.03 20.73 23.42
C PRO A 748 -5.90 19.46 23.55
N ASP A 749 -5.52 18.58 24.48
CA ASP A 749 -6.27 17.38 24.87
C ASP A 749 -6.62 16.40 23.71
N VAL A 750 -5.84 16.43 22.62
CA VAL A 750 -5.88 15.49 21.49
C VAL A 750 -4.51 14.84 21.30
N ASP A 751 -4.45 13.51 21.27
CA ASP A 751 -3.21 12.78 21.02
C ASP A 751 -2.94 12.65 19.51
N TYR A 752 -1.67 12.85 19.12
CA TYR A 752 -1.23 12.80 17.73
C TYR A 752 -0.26 11.64 17.51
N TYR A 753 -0.51 10.83 16.48
CA TYR A 753 0.30 9.66 16.13
C TYR A 753 0.80 9.79 14.68
N VAL A 754 2.06 9.49 14.41
CA VAL A 754 2.67 9.62 13.07
C VAL A 754 3.21 8.29 12.56
N ILE A 755 2.75 7.88 11.38
CA ILE A 755 3.30 6.74 10.63
C ILE A 755 3.98 7.29 9.38
N ALA A 756 5.31 7.13 9.29
CA ALA A 756 6.13 7.63 8.19
C ALA A 756 6.75 6.49 7.38
N GLY A 757 6.64 6.53 6.06
CA GLY A 757 7.30 5.55 5.19
C GLY A 757 8.74 5.95 4.84
N THR A 758 9.59 4.95 4.57
CA THR A 758 11.02 5.13 4.32
C THR A 758 11.52 4.48 3.03
N ARG A 759 10.62 3.89 2.22
CA ARG A 759 10.99 3.19 0.98
C ARG A 759 10.49 3.94 -0.26
N ALA A 760 11.39 4.69 -0.86
CA ALA A 760 11.23 5.27 -2.21
C ALA A 760 10.92 4.21 -3.28
N TYR A 761 10.30 4.62 -4.39
CA TYR A 761 9.99 3.74 -5.52
C TYR A 761 11.22 3.64 -6.44
N GLU A 762 11.49 2.48 -7.03
CA GLU A 762 12.73 2.31 -7.82
C GLU A 762 12.82 3.28 -9.02
N PHE A 763 11.70 3.68 -9.62
CA PHE A 763 11.67 4.68 -10.70
C PHE A 763 12.05 6.10 -10.25
N ASN A 764 11.87 6.44 -8.96
CA ASN A 764 12.10 7.80 -8.44
C ASN A 764 13.37 7.93 -7.60
N ARG A 765 14.02 6.81 -7.27
CA ARG A 765 15.15 6.71 -6.34
C ARG A 765 16.36 7.55 -6.73
N LEU A 766 16.49 7.91 -8.01
CA LEU A 766 17.53 8.79 -8.55
C LEU A 766 17.13 10.29 -8.59
N LEU A 767 15.85 10.60 -8.37
CA LEU A 767 15.28 11.96 -8.41
C LEU A 767 15.23 12.61 -7.02
N ILE A 768 15.23 11.82 -5.95
CA ILE A 768 15.21 12.31 -4.56
C ILE A 768 16.62 12.77 -4.17
N PRO A 769 16.84 14.06 -3.83
CA PRO A 769 18.15 14.53 -3.38
C PRO A 769 18.58 13.89 -2.06
N GLU A 770 19.86 13.55 -1.91
CA GLU A 770 20.43 12.95 -0.68
C GLU A 770 20.19 13.83 0.58
N GLU A 771 20.01 15.14 0.39
CA GLU A 771 19.66 16.12 1.44
C GLU A 771 18.26 15.93 2.04
N VAL A 772 17.34 15.24 1.34
CA VAL A 772 15.97 14.95 1.82
C VAL A 772 15.97 13.84 2.89
N GLY A 773 16.97 12.96 2.89
CA GLY A 773 17.06 11.84 3.83
C GLY A 773 16.10 10.69 3.50
N LYS A 774 15.47 10.10 4.53
CA LYS A 774 14.48 9.03 4.36
C LYS A 774 13.17 9.59 3.80
N SER A 775 12.54 8.85 2.89
CA SER A 775 11.24 9.18 2.29
C SER A 775 10.55 7.92 1.81
N ASP A 776 9.22 7.93 1.83
CA ASP A 776 8.33 6.93 1.22
C ASP A 776 8.23 7.02 -0.32
N GLY A 777 9.01 7.94 -0.90
CA GLY A 777 9.06 8.23 -2.32
C GLY A 777 8.32 9.50 -2.73
N ILE A 778 7.41 10.02 -1.91
CA ILE A 778 6.67 11.27 -2.15
C ILE A 778 6.85 12.24 -0.98
N VAL A 779 6.79 11.76 0.26
CA VAL A 779 6.87 12.58 1.47
C VAL A 779 8.18 12.30 2.22
N PRO A 780 8.97 13.32 2.59
CA PRO A 780 10.12 13.16 3.47
C PRO A 780 9.67 12.78 4.89
N VAL A 781 10.40 11.90 5.57
CA VAL A 781 10.04 11.46 6.94
C VAL A 781 9.85 12.65 7.90
N LYS A 782 10.72 13.67 7.83
CA LYS A 782 10.58 14.90 8.63
C LYS A 782 9.29 15.68 8.37
N SER A 783 8.81 15.67 7.12
CA SER A 783 7.56 16.32 6.74
C SER A 783 6.35 15.62 7.36
N ALA A 784 6.41 14.29 7.49
CA ALA A 784 5.43 13.52 8.25
C ALA A 784 5.50 13.79 9.76
N GLN A 785 6.70 13.94 10.32
CA GLN A 785 6.90 14.15 11.76
C GLN A 785 6.49 15.54 12.28
N ASN A 786 6.56 16.61 11.45
CA ASN A 786 6.37 17.98 11.93
C ASN A 786 4.87 18.33 12.13
N ILE A 787 4.36 18.08 13.33
CA ILE A 787 2.98 18.42 13.70
C ILE A 787 3.00 19.65 14.61
N GLY A 788 2.40 20.75 14.17
CA GLY A 788 2.29 21.99 14.94
C GLY A 788 3.59 22.77 15.20
N GLY A 789 4.68 22.47 14.47
CA GLY A 789 5.97 23.13 14.61
C GLY A 789 6.98 22.35 15.46
N GLU A 790 6.56 21.21 16.01
CA GLU A 790 7.38 20.28 16.76
C GLU A 790 7.32 18.90 16.10
N TYR A 791 8.45 18.19 16.07
CA TYR A 791 8.51 16.83 15.54
C TYR A 791 7.87 15.85 16.53
N ILE A 792 7.12 14.88 16.01
CA ILE A 792 6.69 13.67 16.74
C ILE A 792 7.73 12.59 16.42
N ASP A 793 8.46 12.14 17.45
CA ASP A 793 9.64 11.29 17.28
C ASP A 793 9.91 10.27 18.39
N ASP A 794 8.95 9.98 19.29
CA ASP A 794 9.12 8.95 20.33
C ASP A 794 8.73 7.56 19.77
N PRO A 795 9.72 6.72 19.40
CA PRO A 795 9.44 5.53 18.61
C PRO A 795 8.62 4.54 19.42
N CYS A 796 7.62 3.94 18.79
CA CYS A 796 6.74 2.92 19.37
C CYS A 796 5.67 3.42 20.34
N GLU A 797 5.66 4.71 20.71
CA GLU A 797 4.58 5.31 21.50
C GLU A 797 3.71 6.26 20.68
N ASP A 798 4.31 7.26 20.02
CA ASP A 798 3.61 8.18 19.12
C ASP A 798 4.12 8.14 17.66
N TYR A 799 5.27 7.51 17.40
CA TYR A 799 5.94 7.54 16.11
C TYR A 799 6.41 6.16 15.60
N TRP A 800 6.26 5.93 14.28
CA TRP A 800 6.79 4.75 13.59
C TRP A 800 7.38 5.08 12.21
N GLU A 801 8.55 4.50 11.92
CA GLU A 801 9.11 4.40 10.56
C GLU A 801 8.83 3.02 9.96
N LEU A 802 8.25 2.97 8.76
CA LEU A 802 7.97 1.71 8.05
C LEU A 802 8.69 1.65 6.69
N ALA A 803 9.22 0.48 6.32
CA ALA A 803 9.94 0.24 5.06
C ALA A 803 9.02 0.14 3.83
N VAL A 804 8.04 1.03 3.74
CA VAL A 804 6.90 1.03 2.82
C VAL A 804 6.91 2.33 1.98
N SER A 805 6.30 2.28 0.79
CA SER A 805 6.19 3.40 -0.14
C SER A 805 4.82 4.11 -0.03
N HIS A 806 4.74 5.38 -0.42
CA HIS A 806 3.62 6.27 -0.05
C HIS A 806 2.19 5.72 -0.28
N THR A 807 1.92 5.12 -1.45
CA THR A 807 0.61 4.55 -1.80
C THR A 807 0.30 3.26 -1.03
N ASN A 808 1.33 2.54 -0.60
CA ASN A 808 1.20 1.31 0.18
C ASN A 808 1.12 1.57 1.70
N LEU A 809 1.23 2.82 2.16
CA LEU A 809 1.24 3.13 3.60
C LEU A 809 -0.06 2.81 4.33
N VAL A 810 -1.19 2.64 3.64
CA VAL A 810 -2.45 2.21 4.25
C VAL A 810 -2.60 0.68 4.19
N ASN A 811 -2.42 0.07 3.01
CA ASN A 811 -2.79 -1.34 2.77
C ASN A 811 -1.64 -2.36 2.86
N ASN A 812 -0.40 -1.94 3.11
CA ASN A 812 0.65 -2.91 3.45
C ASN A 812 0.34 -3.54 4.82
N GLU A 813 0.37 -4.88 4.93
CA GLU A 813 0.00 -5.62 6.15
C GLU A 813 0.60 -5.04 7.45
N ILE A 814 1.88 -4.65 7.42
CA ILE A 814 2.59 -4.09 8.58
C ILE A 814 1.97 -2.75 8.98
N SER A 815 1.78 -1.84 8.01
CA SER A 815 1.16 -0.53 8.25
C SER A 815 -0.30 -0.68 8.66
N ARG A 816 -1.05 -1.57 8.01
CA ARG A 816 -2.48 -1.77 8.23
C ARG A 816 -2.74 -2.24 9.67
N LYS A 817 -2.04 -3.30 10.09
CA LYS A 817 -2.06 -3.80 11.48
C LYS A 817 -1.61 -2.75 12.49
N LEU A 818 -0.68 -1.87 12.15
CA LEU A 818 -0.26 -0.78 13.04
C LEU A 818 -1.36 0.27 13.21
N ILE A 819 -1.95 0.75 12.10
CA ILE A 819 -3.09 1.68 12.11
C ILE A 819 -4.23 1.11 12.97
N GLU A 820 -4.59 -0.15 12.70
CA GLU A 820 -5.57 -0.93 13.45
C GLU A 820 -5.26 -1.04 14.95
N LYS A 821 -4.00 -1.36 15.33
CA LYS A 821 -3.57 -1.44 16.73
C LYS A 821 -3.64 -0.08 17.43
N ILE A 822 -3.28 1.03 16.77
CA ILE A 822 -3.36 2.39 17.35
C ILE A 822 -4.82 2.82 17.57
N ILE A 823 -5.70 2.53 16.60
CA ILE A 823 -7.15 2.71 16.70
C ILE A 823 -7.71 1.95 17.91
N ALA A 824 -7.39 0.66 18.04
CA ALA A 824 -7.96 -0.20 19.06
C ALA A 824 -7.29 -0.07 20.45
N ARG A 825 -6.24 0.75 20.61
CA ARG A 825 -5.40 0.84 21.83
C ARG A 825 -6.15 1.31 23.08
N GLU A 826 -7.33 1.94 22.92
CA GLU A 826 -8.16 2.47 24.02
C GLU A 826 -9.64 2.08 23.96
N ILE A 827 -10.21 1.85 22.77
CA ILE A 827 -11.65 1.57 22.64
C ILE A 827 -12.02 0.19 23.22
N LEU A 828 -11.05 -0.73 23.31
CA LEU A 828 -11.24 -2.10 23.78
C LEU A 828 -10.69 -2.30 25.20
N VAL A 829 -11.61 -2.38 26.18
CA VAL A 829 -11.29 -2.59 27.61
C VAL A 829 -11.78 -3.95 28.13
N ALA A 830 -12.39 -4.78 27.27
CA ALA A 830 -12.97 -6.07 27.64
C ALA A 830 -12.08 -7.25 27.19
N GLU A 831 -11.71 -8.14 28.12
CA GLU A 831 -10.88 -9.34 27.88
C GLU A 831 -11.50 -10.36 26.90
N ASP A 832 -12.81 -10.24 26.61
CA ASP A 832 -13.60 -11.16 25.77
C ASP A 832 -13.78 -10.68 24.30
N VAL A 833 -13.21 -9.53 23.91
CA VAL A 833 -13.34 -8.97 22.54
C VAL A 833 -12.06 -9.17 21.72
N VAL A 834 -12.21 -9.53 20.44
CA VAL A 834 -11.09 -9.69 19.50
C VAL A 834 -10.51 -8.32 19.15
N GLN A 835 -9.24 -8.07 19.48
CA GLN A 835 -8.59 -6.79 19.22
C GLN A 835 -8.16 -6.66 17.75
N LEU A 836 -8.56 -5.54 17.12
CA LEU A 836 -8.18 -5.22 15.74
C LEU A 836 -6.66 -5.19 15.57
N GLY A 837 -6.15 -5.53 14.38
CA GLY A 837 -4.72 -5.63 14.09
C GLY A 837 -3.99 -6.81 14.73
N THR A 838 -4.54 -7.51 15.72
CA THR A 838 -3.88 -8.63 16.43
C THR A 838 -4.10 -9.99 15.77
N GLN A 839 -4.50 -10.04 14.50
CA GLN A 839 -4.89 -11.26 13.79
C GLN A 839 -3.90 -11.61 12.65
N LYS A 840 -3.84 -12.90 12.33
CA LYS A 840 -3.19 -13.47 11.15
C LYS A 840 -4.17 -14.34 10.39
N PHE A 841 -4.04 -14.37 9.07
CA PHE A 841 -4.97 -15.02 8.18
C PHE A 841 -4.37 -16.31 7.62
N PHE A 842 -5.19 -17.35 7.52
CA PHE A 842 -4.77 -18.70 7.17
C PHE A 842 -5.78 -19.38 6.23
N ASP A 843 -5.41 -19.59 4.97
CA ASP A 843 -6.19 -20.39 4.02
C ASP A 843 -6.14 -21.87 4.43
N LEU A 844 -7.30 -22.41 4.84
CA LEU A 844 -7.56 -23.83 5.04
C LEU A 844 -8.05 -24.43 3.72
N TYR A 845 -7.30 -25.38 3.15
CA TYR A 845 -7.77 -26.13 1.99
C TYR A 845 -8.51 -27.40 2.41
N VAL A 846 -9.74 -27.53 1.92
CA VAL A 846 -10.63 -28.68 2.09
C VAL A 846 -10.75 -29.41 0.76
N SER A 847 -10.55 -30.73 0.76
CA SER A 847 -10.85 -31.58 -0.39
C SER A 847 -11.81 -32.71 0.00
N GLY A 848 -12.74 -33.02 -0.90
CA GLY A 848 -13.78 -34.02 -0.69
C GLY A 848 -14.58 -33.74 0.58
N CYS A 849 -15.27 -32.61 0.62
CA CYS A 849 -16.00 -32.14 1.80
C CYS A 849 -17.24 -33.00 2.06
N ASP A 850 -17.33 -33.62 3.25
CA ASP A 850 -18.48 -34.41 3.71
C ASP A 850 -19.04 -33.81 5.02
N PRO A 851 -20.37 -33.67 5.20
CA PRO A 851 -20.95 -33.09 6.41
C PRO A 851 -20.66 -33.85 7.72
N THR A 852 -20.15 -35.09 7.63
CA THR A 852 -19.70 -35.87 8.79
C THR A 852 -18.25 -35.59 9.20
N ASP A 853 -17.50 -34.82 8.39
CA ASP A 853 -16.17 -34.34 8.73
C ASP A 853 -16.23 -33.17 9.74
N THR A 854 -15.42 -33.25 10.79
CA THR A 854 -15.20 -32.16 11.74
C THR A 854 -13.82 -31.56 11.53
N TYR A 855 -13.77 -30.24 11.38
CA TYR A 855 -12.53 -29.48 11.24
C TYR A 855 -12.12 -28.90 12.59
N VAL A 856 -10.84 -29.02 12.91
CA VAL A 856 -10.28 -28.69 14.22
C VAL A 856 -9.01 -27.88 14.02
N ILE A 857 -9.01 -26.64 14.51
CA ILE A 857 -7.87 -25.72 14.37
C ILE A 857 -7.14 -25.66 15.70
N ILE A 858 -5.88 -26.10 15.71
CA ILE A 858 -5.01 -26.08 16.88
C ILE A 858 -3.78 -25.21 16.64
N GLY A 859 -3.20 -24.70 17.72
CA GLY A 859 -1.98 -23.90 17.69
C GLY A 859 -1.32 -23.88 19.05
N ARG A 860 -0.02 -23.61 19.09
CA ARG A 860 0.72 -23.42 20.34
C ARG A 860 0.55 -21.98 20.82
N PRO A 861 -0.02 -21.73 22.02
CA PRO A 861 -0.10 -20.38 22.56
C PRO A 861 1.30 -19.84 22.90
N ILE A 862 1.47 -18.53 22.75
CA ILE A 862 2.64 -17.75 23.19
C ILE A 862 2.19 -16.52 23.99
N GLY A 863 3.10 -15.95 24.77
CA GLY A 863 2.88 -14.65 25.42
C GLY A 863 2.80 -13.52 24.40
N VAL A 864 2.09 -12.44 24.75
CA VAL A 864 1.91 -11.27 23.86
C VAL A 864 3.25 -10.58 23.60
N GLU A 865 4.12 -10.60 24.60
CA GLU A 865 5.52 -10.16 24.59
C GLU A 865 6.45 -11.00 23.69
N ALA A 866 5.99 -12.15 23.20
CA ALA A 866 6.75 -13.03 22.29
C ALA A 866 6.17 -13.06 20.85
N VAL A 867 5.15 -12.26 20.57
CA VAL A 867 4.51 -12.14 19.25
C VAL A 867 5.48 -11.57 18.22
N GLU A 868 5.26 -11.90 16.95
CA GLU A 868 6.03 -11.33 15.84
C GLU A 868 5.69 -9.86 15.64
N ASP A 869 6.67 -8.98 15.88
CA ASP A 869 6.54 -7.54 15.71
C ASP A 869 7.43 -7.01 14.56
N PRO A 870 6.87 -6.80 13.36
CA PRO A 870 7.60 -6.23 12.23
C PRO A 870 7.98 -4.75 12.40
N THR A 871 7.49 -4.07 13.44
CA THR A 871 7.92 -2.70 13.78
C THR A 871 9.17 -2.66 14.67
N GLY A 872 9.52 -3.77 15.32
CA GLY A 872 10.69 -3.89 16.20
C GLY A 872 10.53 -3.22 17.58
N CYS A 873 9.30 -2.83 17.93
CA CYS A 873 8.93 -2.15 19.16
C CYS A 873 8.88 -3.05 20.40
N LEU A 874 8.66 -4.35 20.22
CA LEU A 874 8.80 -5.33 21.30
C LEU A 874 10.26 -5.53 21.75
N CYS A 875 11.26 -5.11 20.97
CA CYS A 875 12.66 -5.41 21.27
C CYS A 875 13.19 -4.69 22.53
N GLY A 876 13.71 -5.47 23.48
CA GLY A 876 14.18 -5.00 24.78
C GLY A 876 13.20 -5.29 25.92
N ASN A 877 12.11 -6.01 25.67
CA ASN A 877 11.15 -6.46 26.69
C ASN A 877 11.69 -7.60 27.58
N GLY A 878 12.75 -8.29 27.14
CA GLY A 878 13.39 -9.41 27.84
C GLY A 878 13.06 -10.80 27.31
N VAL A 879 12.24 -10.91 26.26
CA VAL A 879 11.78 -12.16 25.65
C VAL A 879 12.08 -12.14 24.15
N CYS A 880 13.01 -12.99 23.71
CA CYS A 880 13.32 -13.19 22.29
C CYS A 880 12.08 -13.78 21.58
N GLY A 881 11.37 -12.92 20.84
CA GLY A 881 10.08 -13.20 20.22
C GLY A 881 10.15 -13.97 18.89
N VAL A 882 8.99 -14.17 18.27
CA VAL A 882 8.91 -14.73 16.91
C VAL A 882 9.45 -13.71 15.90
N GLY A 883 10.32 -14.15 14.99
CA GLY A 883 10.98 -13.26 14.03
C GLY A 883 12.16 -12.46 14.59
N GLU A 884 12.38 -12.48 15.90
CA GLU A 884 13.56 -11.87 16.52
C GLU A 884 14.79 -12.77 16.49
N ASP A 885 15.96 -12.16 16.29
CA ASP A 885 17.27 -12.80 16.32
C ASP A 885 18.38 -11.86 16.81
N ILE A 886 19.63 -12.33 16.76
CA ILE A 886 20.82 -11.59 17.22
C ILE A 886 21.22 -10.39 16.36
N TYR A 887 20.49 -10.10 15.27
CA TYR A 887 20.74 -9.01 14.33
C TYR A 887 19.65 -7.94 14.39
N ASN A 888 18.35 -8.30 14.49
CA ASN A 888 17.27 -7.32 14.65
C ASN A 888 16.96 -7.00 16.12
N CYS A 889 16.87 -7.98 17.02
CA CYS A 889 16.77 -7.77 18.47
C CYS A 889 17.92 -8.42 19.27
N PRO A 890 19.15 -7.88 19.18
CA PRO A 890 20.27 -8.40 19.97
C PRO A 890 20.08 -8.26 21.48
N ILE A 891 19.21 -7.39 22.00
CA ILE A 891 19.07 -7.18 23.44
C ILE A 891 18.50 -8.43 24.11
N ASP A 892 17.43 -8.99 23.55
CA ASP A 892 16.70 -10.12 24.15
C ASP A 892 17.15 -11.47 23.58
N CYS A 893 17.50 -11.52 22.28
CA CYS A 893 18.02 -12.73 21.65
C CYS A 893 19.50 -13.02 21.93
N ILE A 894 20.19 -12.22 22.78
CA ILE A 894 21.49 -12.62 23.36
C ILE A 894 21.28 -13.80 24.32
N ILE A 895 21.42 -15.01 23.77
CA ILE A 895 21.61 -16.22 24.55
C ILE A 895 22.83 -16.03 25.45
N PHE A 896 22.62 -15.93 26.76
CA PHE A 896 23.68 -15.84 27.77
C PHE A 896 24.52 -17.14 27.84
N ALA A 897 25.41 -17.34 26.86
CA ALA A 897 26.51 -18.32 26.89
C ALA A 897 27.60 -17.97 27.94
N ALA A 898 27.25 -17.12 28.90
CA ALA A 898 28.08 -16.50 29.91
C ALA A 898 28.57 -17.45 31.03
N PRO A 899 27.80 -18.43 31.58
CA PRO A 899 28.33 -19.26 32.65
C PRO A 899 29.53 -20.08 32.14
N MET A 900 29.45 -20.66 30.94
CA MET A 900 30.55 -21.44 30.39
C MET A 900 31.74 -20.58 29.96
N ARG A 901 31.55 -19.49 29.21
CA ARG A 901 32.69 -18.65 28.76
C ARG A 901 33.41 -17.97 29.93
N ILE A 902 32.68 -17.46 30.93
CA ILE A 902 33.29 -16.84 32.12
C ILE A 902 33.96 -17.91 33.00
N MET A 903 33.34 -19.08 33.21
CA MET A 903 33.97 -20.19 33.93
C MET A 903 35.26 -20.66 33.25
N TRP A 904 35.29 -20.79 31.92
CA TRP A 904 36.52 -21.13 31.19
C TRP A 904 37.60 -20.05 31.33
N MET A 905 37.25 -18.77 31.27
CA MET A 905 38.21 -17.69 31.53
C MET A 905 38.75 -17.73 32.97
N ILE A 906 37.89 -17.96 33.98
CA ILE A 906 38.30 -18.10 35.38
C ILE A 906 39.23 -19.32 35.58
N ILE A 907 38.93 -20.46 34.94
CA ILE A 907 39.77 -21.66 34.95
C ILE A 907 41.13 -21.38 34.31
N ILE A 908 41.17 -20.69 33.16
CA ILE A 908 42.41 -20.31 32.47
C ILE A 908 43.24 -19.35 33.35
N ILE A 909 42.61 -18.35 33.97
CA ILE A 909 43.28 -17.42 34.91
C ILE A 909 43.85 -18.16 36.12
N LEU A 910 43.09 -19.08 36.72
CA LEU A 910 43.56 -19.94 37.81
C LEU A 910 44.77 -20.80 37.40
N LEU A 911 44.73 -21.42 36.21
CA LEU A 911 45.85 -22.20 35.68
C LEU A 911 47.10 -21.33 35.42
N ILE A 912 46.93 -20.09 34.93
CA ILE A 912 48.02 -19.12 34.75
C ILE A 912 48.62 -18.70 36.11
N ILE A 913 47.79 -18.45 37.12
CA ILE A 913 48.23 -18.11 38.49
C ILE A 913 49.00 -19.29 39.11
N ILE A 914 48.49 -20.52 39.01
CA ILE A 914 49.16 -21.74 39.47
C ILE A 914 50.51 -21.92 38.76
N PHE A 915 50.56 -21.70 37.44
CA PHE A 915 51.80 -21.75 36.67
C PHE A 915 52.82 -20.69 37.13
N LEU A 916 52.39 -19.45 37.36
CA LEU A 916 53.23 -18.37 37.90
C LEU A 916 53.77 -18.70 39.29
N ILE A 917 52.95 -19.27 40.19
CA ILE A 917 53.36 -19.71 41.53
C ILE A 917 54.42 -20.82 41.44
N LEU A 918 54.23 -21.82 40.58
CA LEU A 918 55.21 -22.89 40.34
C LEU A 918 56.53 -22.36 39.75
N LEU A 919 56.45 -21.37 38.86
CA LEU A 919 57.61 -20.74 38.21
C LEU A 919 58.40 -19.88 39.21
N LEU A 920 57.71 -19.08 40.04
CA LEU A 920 58.29 -18.36 41.18
C LEU A 920 58.91 -19.31 42.21
N GLY A 921 58.28 -20.45 42.49
CA GLY A 921 58.83 -21.52 43.32
C GLY A 921 60.15 -22.07 42.75
N CYS A 922 60.20 -22.33 41.45
CA CYS A 922 61.43 -22.74 40.76
C CYS A 922 62.54 -21.67 40.80
N ILE A 923 62.19 -20.38 40.69
CA ILE A 923 63.14 -19.26 40.82
C ILE A 923 63.69 -19.16 42.25
N ARG A 924 62.82 -19.25 43.27
CA ARG A 924 63.23 -19.29 44.69
C ARG A 924 64.14 -20.49 44.98
N ARG A 925 63.83 -21.68 44.45
CA ARG A 925 64.66 -22.91 44.57
C ARG A 925 66.04 -22.70 43.92
N LYS A 926 66.13 -22.03 42.77
CA LYS A 926 67.42 -21.64 42.14
C LYS A 926 68.23 -20.62 42.96
N LYS A 927 67.58 -19.68 43.65
CA LYS A 927 68.26 -18.72 44.55
C LYS A 927 68.84 -19.43 45.78
N TYR A 928 68.04 -20.27 46.42
CA TYR A 928 68.43 -21.05 47.61
C TYR A 928 69.59 -22.02 47.37
N ILE A 929 69.68 -22.62 46.18
CA ILE A 929 70.82 -23.48 45.79
C ILE A 929 72.11 -22.66 45.61
N LYS A 930 72.03 -21.41 45.12
CA LYS A 930 73.21 -20.56 44.88
C LYS A 930 73.90 -20.05 46.14
N GLU A 931 73.20 -19.96 47.27
CA GLU A 931 73.80 -19.50 48.54
C GLU A 931 74.56 -20.62 49.26
N LYS A 932 74.23 -21.90 49.00
CA LYS A 932 74.81 -23.04 49.75
C LYS A 932 76.23 -23.45 49.30
N GLU A 933 76.66 -23.05 48.10
CA GLU A 933 78.03 -23.28 47.61
C GLU A 933 79.04 -22.17 48.01
N TRP A 934 78.61 -21.12 48.73
CA TRP A 934 79.48 -20.00 49.11
C TRP A 934 80.47 -20.30 50.26
N LYS A 935 80.91 -21.57 50.39
CA LYS A 935 81.90 -22.04 51.37
C LYS A 935 82.94 -23.03 50.80
N LYS A 936 83.76 -22.59 49.82
CA LYS A 936 85.23 -22.84 49.78
C LYS A 936 85.97 -22.14 48.62
N LYS A 937 86.92 -21.26 48.99
CA LYS A 937 88.15 -20.81 48.28
C LYS A 937 88.06 -20.01 46.93
N LYS A 938 88.43 -18.72 47.04
CA LYS A 938 89.08 -17.82 46.01
C LYS A 938 90.55 -18.27 45.74
N PRO A 939 91.40 -17.62 44.90
CA PRO A 939 91.28 -16.42 44.02
C PRO A 939 91.68 -16.72 42.54
N ARG A 940 92.06 -15.85 41.58
CA ARG A 940 92.25 -14.37 41.35
C ARG A 940 91.57 -14.07 39.97
N LEU A 941 90.83 -12.98 39.70
CA LEU A 941 91.07 -11.52 39.73
C LEU A 941 91.75 -10.92 38.46
N ARG A 942 90.94 -10.49 37.47
CA ARG A 942 91.00 -9.14 36.81
C ARG A 942 89.85 -8.88 35.81
N TYR A 943 89.27 -7.66 35.88
CA TYR A 943 88.73 -6.73 34.85
C TYR A 943 88.58 -7.21 33.38
N ARG A 944 87.57 -6.78 32.57
CA ARG A 944 86.51 -5.74 32.72
C ARG A 944 85.28 -6.03 31.80
N PHE A 945 84.41 -5.01 31.66
CA PHE A 945 83.15 -4.91 30.89
C PHE A 945 83.19 -5.26 29.38
N CYS A 946 81.98 -5.29 28.79
CA CYS A 946 81.62 -5.36 27.36
C CYS A 946 81.75 -6.73 26.64
N MET A 947 80.59 -7.37 26.35
CA MET A 947 80.34 -8.21 25.15
C MET A 947 78.90 -8.79 25.07
N LEU A 948 77.85 -7.96 25.22
CA LEU A 948 76.46 -8.47 25.19
C LEU A 948 75.99 -8.93 23.78
N CYS A 949 76.72 -8.58 22.71
CA CYS A 949 76.24 -8.70 21.33
C CYS A 949 76.81 -9.88 20.52
N TYR A 950 77.70 -10.72 21.07
CA TYR A 950 78.45 -11.71 20.27
C TYR A 950 78.04 -13.19 20.48
N PHE A 951 77.58 -13.60 21.66
CA PHE A 951 77.33 -15.02 21.94
C PHE A 951 75.93 -15.53 21.59
N PHE A 952 74.89 -14.67 21.60
CA PHE A 952 73.52 -15.11 21.27
C PHE A 952 73.37 -15.58 19.81
N ARG A 953 74.18 -15.04 18.89
CA ARG A 953 74.12 -15.36 17.45
C ARG A 953 74.77 -16.70 17.05
N LYS A 954 75.37 -17.44 18.01
CA LYS A 954 76.12 -18.68 17.74
C LYS A 954 75.56 -19.94 18.42
N TRP A 955 74.59 -19.82 19.34
CA TRP A 955 74.05 -20.97 20.09
C TRP A 955 72.83 -21.63 19.43
N ILE A 956 71.92 -20.84 18.84
CA ILE A 956 70.66 -21.33 18.22
C ILE A 956 70.93 -22.23 16.98
N ARG A 957 72.13 -22.19 16.40
CA ARG A 957 72.47 -22.86 15.13
C ARG A 957 73.07 -24.27 15.26
N LYS A 958 72.79 -25.03 16.33
CA LYS A 958 73.35 -26.40 16.47
C LYS A 958 72.50 -27.49 17.11
N ASP A 959 71.42 -27.18 17.82
CA ASP A 959 70.54 -28.21 18.41
C ASP A 959 69.26 -28.48 17.57
N ILE A 960 68.81 -27.53 16.74
CA ILE A 960 67.61 -27.69 15.90
C ILE A 960 67.82 -28.75 14.78
N GLU A 961 69.01 -28.83 14.20
CA GLU A 961 69.34 -29.84 13.17
C GLU A 961 69.34 -31.29 13.69
N LYS A 962 69.30 -31.50 15.01
CA LYS A 962 69.43 -32.83 15.62
C LYS A 962 68.09 -33.52 15.90
N GLU A 963 67.04 -32.76 16.23
CA GLU A 963 65.66 -33.28 16.36
C GLU A 963 64.95 -33.39 14.99
N LEU A 964 65.33 -32.56 14.00
CA LEU A 964 64.80 -32.64 12.63
C LEU A 964 65.15 -33.94 11.87
N LYS A 965 65.93 -34.85 12.46
CA LYS A 965 66.25 -36.19 11.90
C LYS A 965 65.37 -37.33 12.43
N LYS A 966 64.20 -37.02 13.01
CA LYS A 966 63.30 -38.03 13.62
C LYS A 966 61.82 -37.98 13.23
N ILE A 967 61.43 -37.18 12.23
CA ILE A 967 60.07 -37.23 11.64
C ILE A 967 60.15 -37.88 10.25
N ASP A 968 59.26 -38.85 10.01
CA ASP A 968 59.34 -39.77 8.88
C ASP A 968 58.83 -39.16 7.55
N ALA A 969 59.37 -39.64 6.43
CA ALA A 969 59.36 -38.99 5.12
C ALA A 969 58.01 -39.03 4.36
N LYS A 970 56.90 -39.42 5.00
CA LYS A 970 55.57 -39.56 4.36
C LYS A 970 54.71 -38.29 4.37
N ILE A 971 54.90 -37.35 5.31
CA ILE A 971 54.00 -36.19 5.47
C ILE A 971 54.36 -35.05 4.49
N ILE A 972 55.65 -34.75 4.33
CA ILE A 972 56.13 -33.60 3.53
C ILE A 972 55.76 -33.72 2.03
N LYS A 973 55.58 -34.94 1.51
CA LYS A 973 55.29 -35.18 0.09
C LYS A 973 53.83 -34.88 -0.33
N LYS A 974 52.92 -34.57 0.61
CA LYS A 974 51.49 -34.25 0.29
C LYS A 974 51.14 -32.75 0.38
N TYR A 975 51.89 -31.93 1.13
CA TYR A 975 51.51 -30.53 1.41
C TYR A 975 52.62 -29.48 1.20
N GLY A 976 53.76 -29.85 0.62
CA GLY A 976 54.91 -28.93 0.46
C GLY A 976 54.75 -27.82 -0.60
N LEU A 977 53.91 -28.01 -1.62
CA LEU A 977 53.86 -27.14 -2.81
C LEU A 977 52.81 -26.01 -2.71
N THR A 978 51.75 -26.21 -1.93
CA THR A 978 50.67 -25.24 -1.72
C THR A 978 51.07 -24.10 -0.76
N PHE A 979 51.93 -24.37 0.22
CA PHE A 979 52.34 -23.38 1.22
C PHE A 979 53.15 -22.21 0.61
N PHE A 980 54.06 -22.50 -0.32
CA PHE A 980 54.90 -21.49 -0.97
C PHE A 980 54.22 -20.77 -2.15
N THR A 981 53.12 -21.29 -2.68
CA THR A 981 52.28 -20.61 -3.67
C THR A 981 51.30 -19.66 -2.99
N ALA A 982 50.61 -20.10 -1.93
CA ALA A 982 49.73 -19.25 -1.12
C ALA A 982 50.46 -18.02 -0.54
N LEU A 983 51.68 -18.21 -0.01
CA LEU A 983 52.50 -17.10 0.51
C LEU A 983 52.96 -16.11 -0.57
N ARG A 984 52.92 -16.48 -1.85
CA ARG A 984 53.28 -15.59 -2.97
C ARG A 984 52.09 -14.75 -3.44
N LEU A 985 50.88 -15.32 -3.46
CA LEU A 985 49.64 -14.60 -3.76
C LEU A 985 49.34 -13.56 -2.67
N LEU A 986 49.41 -13.96 -1.40
CA LEU A 986 49.12 -13.11 -0.24
C LEU A 986 50.04 -11.86 -0.11
N ILE A 987 51.15 -11.79 -0.87
CA ILE A 987 52.04 -10.62 -0.95
C ILE A 987 51.70 -9.72 -2.16
N ILE A 988 51.05 -10.26 -3.19
CA ILE A 988 50.53 -9.50 -4.34
C ILE A 988 49.20 -8.84 -3.95
N ASP A 989 48.28 -9.60 -3.34
CA ASP A 989 46.98 -9.11 -2.88
C ASP A 989 47.11 -7.94 -1.87
N LEU A 990 48.21 -7.92 -1.10
CA LEU A 990 48.56 -6.84 -0.15
C LEU A 990 49.17 -5.58 -0.81
N MET A 991 49.40 -5.58 -2.12
CA MET A 991 49.92 -4.42 -2.86
C MET A 991 48.83 -3.68 -3.66
N ASP A 992 47.84 -4.38 -4.22
CA ASP A 992 46.80 -3.77 -5.04
C ASP A 992 45.67 -3.12 -4.20
N LEU A 993 45.46 -3.59 -2.96
CA LEU A 993 44.45 -3.10 -2.00
C LEU A 993 44.70 -1.67 -1.44
N ALA A 994 45.44 -0.82 -2.15
CA ALA A 994 46.01 0.43 -1.64
C ALA A 994 45.69 1.70 -2.46
N GLU A 995 44.94 1.61 -3.57
CA GLU A 995 44.80 2.74 -4.51
C GLU A 995 43.55 3.65 -4.26
N GLU A 996 42.45 3.14 -3.70
CA GLU A 996 41.13 3.79 -3.83
C GLU A 996 40.64 4.73 -2.71
N LYS A 997 41.40 5.04 -1.65
CA LYS A 997 40.93 6.01 -0.61
C LYS A 997 41.92 7.15 -0.28
N PRO A 998 41.50 8.43 -0.36
CA PRO A 998 42.41 9.59 -0.35
C PRO A 998 43.12 9.87 0.99
N MET A 999 42.69 9.23 2.08
CA MET A 999 43.19 9.52 3.44
C MET A 999 44.67 9.15 3.66
N PHE A 1000 45.25 8.23 2.87
CA PHE A 1000 46.61 7.72 3.11
C PHE A 1000 47.78 8.54 2.53
N ARG A 1001 47.52 9.70 1.90
CA ARG A 1001 48.56 10.56 1.27
C ARG A 1001 49.73 10.94 2.20
N ARG A 1002 49.55 10.95 3.53
CA ARG A 1002 50.62 11.29 4.51
C ARG A 1002 51.63 10.16 4.78
N LEU A 1003 51.35 8.90 4.45
CA LEU A 1003 52.27 7.78 4.74
C LEU A 1003 53.33 7.60 3.64
N LYS A 1004 52.94 7.81 2.37
CA LYS A 1004 53.79 7.62 1.16
C LYS A 1004 55.11 8.44 1.25
N ASN A 1005 55.06 9.64 1.84
CA ASN A 1005 56.21 10.55 2.02
C ASN A 1005 57.23 10.14 3.11
N LYS A 1006 56.98 9.11 3.93
CA LYS A 1006 57.98 8.58 4.89
C LYS A 1006 58.74 7.35 4.39
N LEU A 1007 58.20 6.60 3.42
CA LEU A 1007 58.83 5.37 2.90
C LEU A 1007 59.65 5.61 1.62
N SER A 1008 59.43 6.71 0.90
CA SER A 1008 60.16 7.07 -0.32
C SER A 1008 61.67 7.42 -0.12
N LYS A 1009 62.20 7.32 1.10
CA LYS A 1009 63.61 7.61 1.43
C LYS A 1009 64.52 6.40 1.65
N LEU A 1010 64.02 5.16 1.50
CA LEU A 1010 64.86 3.95 1.48
C LEU A 1010 64.53 3.05 0.28
N ALA A 1011 64.97 3.46 -0.91
CA ALA A 1011 65.00 2.63 -2.11
C ALA A 1011 66.39 2.65 -2.74
N PHE A 1012 66.82 1.49 -3.24
CA PHE A 1012 67.94 1.27 -4.19
C PHE A 1012 69.36 1.72 -3.80
N ILE A 1013 70.33 0.79 -3.93
CA ILE A 1013 71.29 0.77 -5.05
C ILE A 1013 72.14 -0.51 -5.04
N LYS A 1014 72.56 -0.95 -6.24
CA LYS A 1014 73.40 -2.13 -6.58
C LYS A 1014 72.77 -3.51 -6.30
N PHE A 1015 72.43 -4.35 -7.30
CA PHE A 1015 72.58 -4.26 -8.77
C PHE A 1015 74.01 -4.02 -9.30
N LEU A 1016 74.78 -5.09 -9.49
CA LEU A 1016 75.81 -5.21 -10.54
C LEU A 1016 76.43 -6.62 -10.54
N ILE A 1017 76.80 -7.11 -11.73
CA ILE A 1017 77.60 -8.32 -12.00
C ILE A 1017 76.94 -9.64 -11.52
N CYS A 1018 76.34 -10.50 -12.35
CA CYS A 1018 76.32 -10.58 -13.82
C CYS A 1018 77.69 -10.71 -14.51
N CYS A 1019 78.30 -11.90 -14.45
CA CYS A 1019 78.93 -12.52 -15.64
C CYS A 1019 79.36 -13.97 -15.39
N LYS A 1020 79.07 -14.83 -16.39
CA LYS A 1020 79.84 -16.00 -16.86
C LYS A 1020 80.23 -17.09 -15.83
N GLY A 1021 80.17 -18.38 -16.17
CA GLY A 1021 79.92 -19.01 -17.47
C GLY A 1021 80.77 -20.28 -17.56
N CYS A 1022 80.20 -21.36 -18.10
CA CYS A 1022 80.87 -22.66 -18.15
C CYS A 1022 82.18 -22.62 -18.97
N TRP A 1023 83.24 -23.29 -18.49
CA TRP A 1023 83.74 -24.46 -19.22
C TRP A 1023 84.62 -25.42 -18.40
N SER A 1024 84.86 -26.60 -19.01
CA SER A 1024 85.84 -27.66 -18.72
C SER A 1024 86.33 -27.86 -17.27
N LYS A 1025 86.04 -29.01 -16.61
CA LYS A 1025 86.68 -30.34 -16.79
C LYS A 1025 88.23 -30.35 -16.68
N CYS A 1026 88.70 -31.47 -16.13
CA CYS A 1026 90.09 -31.93 -15.92
C CYS A 1026 90.83 -31.31 -14.69
N MET A 1027 91.40 -32.11 -13.77
CA MET A 1027 91.40 -33.59 -13.69
C MET A 1027 91.77 -34.13 -12.30
N LYS A 1028 91.33 -35.37 -11.99
CA LYS A 1028 91.82 -36.29 -10.93
C LYS A 1028 91.58 -35.85 -9.46
N LYS A 1029 91.18 -36.71 -8.52
CA LYS A 1029 90.84 -38.16 -8.49
C LYS A 1029 89.46 -38.33 -7.80
N LYS A 1030 88.74 -39.44 -7.96
CA LYS A 1030 89.08 -40.72 -8.59
C LYS A 1030 87.98 -41.14 -9.56
#